data_AF-A0A8C5CQV9-F1
#
_entry.id   AF-A0A8C5CQV9-F1
#
_cell.length_a   1.000
_cell.length_b   1.000
_cell.length_c   1.000
_cell.angle_alpha   90.00
_cell.angle_beta   90.00
_cell.angle_gamma   90.00
#
_symmetry.space_group_name_H-M   'P 1'
#
loop_
_entity.id
_entity.type
_entity.pdbx_description
1 polymer ?
#
loop_
_entity_poly.entity_id
_entity_poly.type
_entity_poly.pdbx_seq_one_letter_code
_entity_poly.pdbx_strand_id
1 'polypeptide(L)'
;MAEAHQAVAFQFTVTPDGIDLKLSHQALTQIYLSGLRSWKKRFIRLKNSVITGVYPASPSSWLFVVIAILATMYTRSDPSMGLIAKIQEHLPVSESLSAQCQTVVSAVVFSTLLWLSLILTMRLCLKQLLSYHGWMFEQHGKLSSTTKAWMALVRIFSGRQPLLYSYQGSLPNLPVPKVKDTIHRFLDSVRPLTDAHQFERMSTLAREFESGMGKRLQWYLKLKSLWAANYVSDWWEEYIYLRGRGPIMVNSNYYGMDFLYVTPTPIQAARAGNTIHACLLYRRKLNREELKPSRIPGSFIPLCAAQCERMFNTSRIPGEETDTVQHWQDSEFVAVFHRGRYFRLWVYQAGRLLSPRELEHQVQRILDDPAAPAPGEERLGALTAGDRVPWAEARKTYFSSGPNKRSLDCIEKAAFFVTLDDEEQGMMGDDSGASLDRYAKSLLHGKCYDRWFDKSFSFVVYKNGKNGLNAEHSWADAPTVAHLWEYVLATDSFQLGYNTEGHCKGEVDPSLPRPQKLTWEFSPELQQQVGRSLAVAQALADDIDFHVFSFRDFGKGRIKKCRISPDAFIQLTLQLAYYRVTHSLLTHSSLLTHSLTHSSLLTHSLTHSLTHSLTHSLTHSLTHSSLLTHSLTPHSLTPHSLTHSLTHSSLTPHSSLTHSLTHSLQHTPTHSLTHSLTHSLLTHSLTHSLTHSLTHSLTHSLTPTHPNSLTHSLTHPLTHSLTHSLTPHSLTHSLTHSLTHSLTHSLTHSLTHSLSLTHSLTHSLTHSLLTPHSLTHSLTHSLTHSNTPQLTHSLTHSLTHSLTHSLTHSHSLTHSLTHSLTHSLTHSSLTHSLTHSLTHSLTHSLTHSSLTHSLTHSLTHSLTHSLTMQLVYMTKSHTQ
;
A
#
# COMPACT_ATOMS: atom_id res chain seq x y z
N MET A 1 29.97 13.53 -1.53
CA MET A 1 29.68 14.78 -2.28
C MET A 1 29.95 16.07 -1.49
N ALA A 2 29.91 16.07 -0.15
CA ALA A 2 30.39 17.22 0.62
C ALA A 2 31.86 17.58 0.27
N GLU A 3 32.70 16.57 0.03
CA GLU A 3 34.13 16.74 -0.27
C GLU A 3 34.44 17.41 -1.62
N ALA A 4 33.65 17.13 -2.67
CA ALA A 4 33.88 17.73 -3.99
C ALA A 4 33.42 19.20 -4.07
N HIS A 5 32.36 19.56 -3.33
CA HIS A 5 31.95 20.96 -3.18
C HIS A 5 32.84 21.72 -2.18
N GLN A 6 33.40 21.04 -1.18
CA GLN A 6 34.45 21.61 -0.32
C GLN A 6 35.69 22.00 -1.12
N ALA A 7 36.14 21.16 -2.07
CA ALA A 7 37.31 21.45 -2.90
C ALA A 7 37.15 22.68 -3.82
N VAL A 8 35.93 23.09 -4.15
CA VAL A 8 35.64 24.31 -4.94
C VAL A 8 35.37 25.53 -4.04
N ALA A 9 34.95 25.32 -2.79
CA ALA A 9 34.76 26.39 -1.81
C ALA A 9 36.09 26.91 -1.23
N PHE A 10 37.12 26.06 -1.23
CA PHE A 10 38.45 26.38 -0.73
C PHE A 10 39.50 26.15 -1.83
N GLN A 11 39.85 27.22 -2.55
CA GLN A 11 41.00 27.19 -3.45
C GLN A 11 42.23 27.59 -2.64
N PHE A 12 43.10 26.61 -2.34
CA PHE A 12 44.37 26.84 -1.66
C PHE A 12 45.47 26.96 -2.70
N THR A 13 46.07 28.13 -2.80
CA THR A 13 47.30 28.35 -3.58
C THR A 13 48.41 28.74 -2.61
N VAL A 14 49.41 27.88 -2.46
CA VAL A 14 50.62 28.18 -1.70
C VAL A 14 51.54 28.99 -2.59
N THR A 15 51.70 30.27 -2.29
CA THR A 15 52.65 31.17 -2.95
C THR A 15 53.89 31.35 -2.06
N PRO A 16 55.05 31.78 -2.60
CA PRO A 16 56.25 32.05 -1.80
C PRO A 16 56.03 33.05 -0.66
N ASP A 17 54.99 33.88 -0.76
CA ASP A 17 54.63 34.93 0.21
C ASP A 17 53.51 34.51 1.20
N GLY A 18 53.00 33.27 1.11
CA GLY A 18 51.99 32.73 2.04
C GLY A 18 50.85 31.94 1.38
N ILE A 19 49.88 31.54 2.21
CA ILE A 19 48.69 30.77 1.80
C ILE A 19 47.60 31.76 1.32
N ASP A 20 47.30 31.80 0.02
CA ASP A 20 46.15 32.55 -0.52
C ASP A 20 44.90 31.67 -0.48
N LEU A 21 43.84 32.18 0.16
CA LEU A 21 42.63 31.43 0.52
C LEU A 21 41.41 32.13 -0.12
N LYS A 22 41.04 31.70 -1.33
CA LYS A 22 39.86 32.24 -2.03
C LYS A 22 38.60 31.49 -1.61
N LEU A 23 37.82 32.12 -0.73
CA LEU A 23 36.51 31.65 -0.27
C LEU A 23 35.40 32.15 -1.19
N SER A 24 34.79 31.24 -1.96
CA SER A 24 33.60 31.58 -2.75
C SER A 24 32.36 31.66 -1.86
N HIS A 25 31.84 32.87 -1.65
CA HIS A 25 30.59 33.11 -0.90
C HIS A 25 29.40 32.31 -1.46
N GLN A 26 29.33 32.14 -2.78
CA GLN A 26 28.30 31.31 -3.42
C GLN A 26 28.46 29.84 -3.06
N ALA A 27 29.69 29.31 -3.05
CA ALA A 27 29.95 27.93 -2.67
C ALA A 27 29.62 27.67 -1.17
N LEU A 28 29.99 28.59 -0.28
CA LEU A 28 29.61 28.52 1.13
C LEU A 28 28.09 28.54 1.33
N THR A 29 27.38 29.41 0.60
CA THR A 29 25.91 29.47 0.65
C THR A 29 25.29 28.15 0.18
N GLN A 30 25.83 27.51 -0.85
CA GLN A 30 25.39 26.19 -1.31
C GLN A 30 25.69 25.08 -0.29
N ILE A 31 26.85 25.12 0.37
CA ILE A 31 27.19 24.19 1.46
C ILE A 31 26.23 24.37 2.63
N TYR A 32 25.92 25.60 3.03
CA TYR A 32 24.96 25.90 4.09
C TYR A 32 23.55 25.40 3.72
N LEU A 33 23.05 25.75 2.53
CA LEU A 33 21.72 25.33 2.06
C LEU A 33 21.61 23.81 1.91
N SER A 34 22.65 23.14 1.42
CA SER A 34 22.69 21.67 1.34
C SER A 34 22.74 21.03 2.74
N GLY A 35 23.50 21.61 3.67
CA GLY A 35 23.52 21.21 5.08
C GLY A 35 22.14 21.32 5.74
N LEU A 36 21.47 22.46 5.60
CA LEU A 36 20.13 22.70 6.14
C LEU A 36 19.08 21.74 5.55
N ARG A 37 19.17 21.42 4.26
CA ARG A 37 18.29 20.44 3.61
C ARG A 37 18.56 19.02 4.05
N SER A 38 19.82 18.63 4.18
CA SER A 38 20.23 17.32 4.71
C SER A 38 19.70 17.15 6.13
N TRP A 39 19.82 18.18 6.97
CA TRP A 39 19.25 18.20 8.31
C TRP A 39 17.71 18.11 8.30
N LYS A 40 17.02 18.92 7.48
CA LYS A 40 15.56 18.86 7.31
C LYS A 40 15.09 17.47 6.87
N LYS A 41 15.84 16.82 5.98
CA LYS A 41 15.55 15.48 5.49
C LYS A 41 15.74 14.42 6.58
N ARG A 42 16.85 14.48 7.32
CA ARG A 42 17.10 13.60 8.47
C ARG A 42 16.02 13.78 9.53
N PHE A 43 15.60 15.02 9.80
CA PHE A 43 14.49 15.31 10.70
C PHE A 43 13.17 14.73 10.21
N ILE A 44 12.83 14.86 8.92
CA ILE A 44 11.62 14.24 8.36
C ILE A 44 11.66 12.71 8.49
N ARG A 45 12.79 12.07 8.17
CA ARG A 45 12.95 10.60 8.34
C ARG A 45 12.81 10.18 9.80
N LEU A 46 13.43 10.91 10.73
CA LEU A 46 13.29 10.67 12.17
C LEU A 46 11.84 10.81 12.62
N LYS A 47 11.19 11.92 12.23
CA LYS A 47 9.77 12.18 12.53
C LYS A 47 8.89 11.05 12.01
N ASN A 48 9.09 10.64 10.76
CA ASN A 48 8.31 9.58 10.13
C ASN A 48 8.57 8.23 10.81
N SER A 49 9.83 7.90 11.13
CA SER A 49 10.20 6.69 11.88
C SER A 49 9.52 6.64 13.25
N VAL A 50 9.43 7.78 13.96
CA VAL A 50 8.65 7.85 15.21
C VAL A 50 7.16 7.64 14.93
N ILE A 51 6.58 8.31 13.93
CA ILE A 51 5.14 8.18 13.59
C ILE A 51 4.78 6.75 13.20
N THR A 52 5.54 6.12 12.29
CA THR A 52 5.34 4.73 11.88
C THR A 52 5.68 3.77 13.02
N GLY A 53 6.68 4.10 13.83
CA GLY A 53 7.13 3.37 15.01
C GLY A 53 6.13 3.35 16.19
N VAL A 54 5.14 4.23 16.22
CA VAL A 54 4.07 4.25 17.25
C VAL A 54 2.68 3.95 16.70
N TYR A 55 2.53 3.84 15.38
CA TYR A 55 1.28 3.46 14.71
C TYR A 55 0.79 2.08 15.21
N PRO A 56 -0.51 1.85 15.48
CA PRO A 56 -1.69 2.65 15.09
C PRO A 56 -2.02 3.86 15.98
N ALA A 57 -1.26 4.10 17.05
CA ALA A 57 -1.42 5.30 17.87
C ALA A 57 -0.72 6.52 17.25
N SER A 58 -0.88 7.69 17.88
CA SER A 58 -0.21 8.93 17.50
C SER A 58 0.70 9.44 18.62
N PRO A 59 1.75 10.22 18.32
CA PRO A 59 2.53 10.89 19.36
C PRO A 59 1.68 11.78 20.29
N SER A 60 0.59 12.36 19.78
CA SER A 60 -0.35 13.14 20.60
C SER A 60 -1.11 12.30 21.64
N SER A 61 -1.30 10.99 21.40
CA SER A 61 -1.95 10.11 22.38
C SER A 61 -1.10 9.89 23.64
N TRP A 62 0.24 10.02 23.54
CA TRP A 62 1.13 10.00 24.70
C TRP A 62 0.82 11.16 25.65
N LEU A 63 0.65 12.36 25.10
CA LEU A 63 0.31 13.55 25.89
C LEU A 63 -1.02 13.37 26.62
N PHE A 64 -2.01 12.76 25.97
CA PHE A 64 -3.29 12.46 26.60
C PHE A 64 -3.13 11.49 27.78
N VAL A 65 -2.34 10.42 27.64
CA VAL A 65 -2.06 9.49 28.74
C VAL A 65 -1.34 10.19 29.89
N VAL A 66 -0.32 11.00 29.61
CA VAL A 66 0.41 11.76 30.65
C VAL A 66 -0.52 12.72 31.39
N ILE A 67 -1.33 13.51 30.66
CA ILE A 67 -2.29 14.44 31.27
C ILE A 67 -3.32 13.67 32.11
N ALA A 68 -3.83 12.54 31.62
CA ALA A 68 -4.79 11.73 32.36
C ALA A 68 -4.20 11.20 33.67
N ILE A 69 -2.97 10.66 33.64
CA ILE A 69 -2.29 10.17 34.86
C ILE A 69 -2.00 11.31 35.82
N LEU A 70 -1.47 12.45 35.34
CA LEU A 70 -1.22 13.62 36.19
C LEU A 70 -2.52 14.17 36.80
N ALA A 71 -3.62 14.20 36.04
CA ALA A 71 -4.93 14.60 36.55
C ALA A 71 -5.43 13.64 37.64
N THR A 72 -5.28 12.32 37.45
CA THR A 72 -5.67 11.34 38.48
C THR A 72 -4.85 11.51 39.77
N MET A 73 -3.55 11.78 39.64
CA MET A 73 -2.68 12.06 40.79
C MET A 73 -3.06 13.36 41.50
N TYR A 74 -3.45 14.41 40.75
CA TYR A 74 -3.97 15.64 41.34
C TYR A 74 -5.26 15.38 42.15
N THR A 75 -6.12 14.49 41.64
CA THR A 75 -7.33 14.03 42.36
C THR A 75 -7.06 12.99 43.46
N ARG A 76 -5.79 12.74 43.83
CA ARG A 76 -5.34 11.76 44.84
C ARG A 76 -5.82 10.32 44.58
N SER A 77 -6.10 9.99 43.34
CA SER A 77 -6.40 8.62 42.90
C SER A 77 -5.18 8.07 42.20
N ASP A 78 -4.59 6.98 42.70
CA ASP A 78 -3.43 6.35 42.04
C ASP A 78 -3.89 5.20 41.14
N PRO A 79 -4.00 5.41 39.81
CA PRO A 79 -4.34 4.35 38.87
C PRO A 79 -3.18 3.36 38.65
N SER A 80 -1.96 3.68 39.12
CA SER A 80 -0.77 2.85 38.95
C SER A 80 -0.64 1.73 39.98
N MET A 81 -1.55 1.65 40.96
CA MET A 81 -1.51 0.65 42.03
C MET A 81 -0.14 0.61 42.75
N GLY A 82 0.46 1.78 43.00
CA GLY A 82 1.76 1.92 43.68
C GLY A 82 3.01 1.79 42.79
N LEU A 83 2.87 1.54 41.48
CA LEU A 83 4.01 1.46 40.55
C LEU A 83 4.76 2.78 40.42
N ILE A 84 4.07 3.92 40.44
CA ILE A 84 4.70 5.25 40.38
C ILE A 84 5.61 5.48 41.59
N ALA A 85 5.17 5.09 42.79
CA ALA A 85 5.97 5.18 44.01
C ALA A 85 7.22 4.28 43.95
N LYS A 86 7.07 3.06 43.41
CA LYS A 86 8.21 2.14 43.24
C LYS A 86 9.25 2.65 42.23
N ILE A 87 8.81 3.32 41.15
CA ILE A 87 9.71 3.98 40.19
C ILE A 87 10.44 5.14 40.89
N GLN A 88 9.73 5.89 41.73
CA GLN A 88 10.30 7.00 42.48
C GLN A 88 11.44 6.58 43.41
N GLU A 89 11.33 5.42 44.07
CA GLU A 89 12.38 4.87 44.95
C GLU A 89 13.71 4.57 44.23
N HIS A 90 13.67 4.32 42.91
CA HIS A 90 14.85 3.96 42.11
C HIS A 90 15.44 5.16 41.35
N LEU A 91 14.84 6.35 41.45
CA LEU A 91 15.37 7.56 40.83
C LEU A 91 16.42 8.20 41.77
N PRO A 92 17.65 8.50 41.28
CA PRO A 92 18.69 9.07 42.11
C PRO A 92 18.28 10.47 42.59
N VAL A 93 18.39 10.69 43.89
CA VAL A 93 18.17 12.00 44.50
C VAL A 93 19.43 12.84 44.29
N SER A 94 19.44 13.74 43.30
CA SER A 94 20.44 14.80 43.20
C SER A 94 19.96 16.05 43.93
N GLU A 95 20.88 16.93 44.33
CA GLU A 95 20.56 18.24 44.94
C GLU A 95 19.67 19.14 44.06
N SER A 96 19.46 18.78 42.79
CA SER A 96 18.65 19.49 41.81
C SER A 96 17.21 18.98 41.62
N LEU A 97 16.80 17.87 42.26
CA LEU A 97 15.49 17.23 42.05
C LEU A 97 14.61 17.24 43.31
N SER A 98 13.64 18.16 43.39
CA SER A 98 12.66 18.21 44.49
C SER A 98 11.73 16.98 44.51
N ALA A 99 11.14 16.66 45.67
CA ALA A 99 10.21 15.52 45.82
C ALA A 99 8.98 15.62 44.88
N GLN A 100 8.51 16.84 44.61
CA GLN A 100 7.46 17.08 43.62
C GLN A 100 7.94 16.79 42.20
N CYS A 101 9.16 17.18 41.86
CA CYS A 101 9.75 16.90 40.55
C CYS A 101 9.96 15.39 40.36
N GLN A 102 10.42 14.67 41.39
CA GLN A 102 10.52 13.20 41.35
C GLN A 102 9.18 12.52 41.09
N THR A 103 8.11 13.01 41.72
CA THR A 103 6.74 12.48 41.55
C THR A 103 6.23 12.72 40.12
N VAL A 104 6.50 13.89 39.54
CA VAL A 104 6.13 14.18 38.15
C VAL A 104 6.95 13.33 37.18
N VAL A 105 8.26 13.18 37.41
CA VAL A 105 9.13 12.35 36.58
C VAL A 105 8.71 10.88 36.63
N SER A 106 8.43 10.33 37.82
CA SER A 106 7.95 8.94 37.95
C SER A 106 6.59 8.73 37.28
N ALA A 107 5.68 9.71 37.38
CA ALA A 107 4.40 9.69 36.67
C ALA A 107 4.57 9.71 35.14
N VAL A 108 5.48 10.53 34.62
CA VAL A 108 5.79 10.59 33.18
C VAL A 108 6.43 9.29 32.70
N VAL A 109 7.35 8.70 33.47
CA VAL A 109 7.97 7.39 33.16
C VAL A 109 6.90 6.30 33.12
N PHE A 110 6.06 6.21 34.16
CA PHE A 110 4.94 5.26 34.20
C PHE A 110 3.97 5.45 33.02
N SER A 111 3.55 6.69 32.76
CA SER A 111 2.67 7.03 31.64
C SER A 111 3.26 6.61 30.30
N THR A 112 4.57 6.79 30.13
CA THR A 112 5.28 6.40 28.90
C THR A 112 5.34 4.89 28.75
N LEU A 113 5.64 4.14 29.81
CA LEU A 113 5.61 2.67 29.80
C LEU A 113 4.21 2.11 29.53
N LEU A 114 3.18 2.69 30.16
CA LEU A 114 1.78 2.34 29.93
C LEU A 114 1.39 2.60 28.47
N TRP A 115 1.76 3.76 27.93
CA TRP A 115 1.48 4.12 26.55
C TRP A 115 2.18 3.19 25.54
N LEU A 116 3.46 2.85 25.76
CA LEU A 116 4.19 1.88 24.93
C LEU A 116 3.55 0.49 25.00
N SER A 117 3.13 0.05 26.18
CA SER A 117 2.41 -1.22 26.37
C SER A 117 1.07 -1.25 25.61
N LEU A 118 0.32 -0.14 25.65
CA LEU A 118 -0.93 0.01 24.90
C LEU A 118 -0.68 -0.05 23.38
N ILE A 119 0.36 0.63 22.87
CA ILE A 119 0.74 0.56 21.46
C ILE A 119 1.10 -0.87 21.05
N LEU A 120 1.95 -1.54 21.84
CA LEU A 120 2.36 -2.91 21.56
C LEU A 120 1.13 -3.82 21.52
N THR A 121 0.22 -3.67 22.48
CA THR A 121 -1.04 -4.42 22.52
C THR A 121 -1.90 -4.14 21.28
N MET A 122 -2.09 -2.88 20.90
CA MET A 122 -2.84 -2.52 19.69
C MET A 122 -2.21 -3.10 18.42
N ARG A 123 -0.88 -3.09 18.32
CA ARG A 123 -0.15 -3.71 17.19
C ARG A 123 -0.36 -5.21 17.13
N LEU A 124 -0.24 -5.88 18.27
CA LEU A 124 -0.48 -7.32 18.36
C LEU A 124 -1.93 -7.66 18.02
N CYS A 125 -2.90 -6.87 18.50
CA CYS A 125 -4.30 -7.00 18.12
C CYS A 125 -4.50 -6.81 16.60
N LEU A 126 -3.93 -5.76 16.02
CA LEU A 126 -4.02 -5.51 14.58
C LEU A 126 -3.36 -6.64 13.77
N LYS A 127 -2.20 -7.14 14.22
CA LYS A 127 -1.51 -8.29 13.61
C LYS A 127 -2.36 -9.56 13.64
N GLN A 128 -3.01 -9.85 14.78
CA GLN A 128 -3.92 -10.98 14.89
C GLN A 128 -5.16 -10.82 14.00
N LEU A 129 -5.73 -9.61 13.95
CA LEU A 129 -6.84 -9.32 13.03
C LEU A 129 -6.41 -9.52 11.57
N LEU A 130 -5.26 -9.01 11.16
CA LEU A 130 -4.75 -9.17 9.80
C LEU A 130 -4.33 -10.61 9.48
N SER A 131 -4.13 -11.46 10.49
CA SER A 131 -3.86 -12.90 10.33
C SER A 131 -5.13 -13.72 10.02
N TYR A 132 -6.31 -13.12 10.03
CA TYR A 132 -7.54 -13.80 9.62
C TYR A 132 -7.61 -13.89 8.09
N HIS A 133 -7.72 -15.12 7.57
CA HIS A 133 -7.73 -15.41 6.13
C HIS A 133 -9.10 -15.91 5.64
N GLY A 134 -10.08 -16.11 6.53
CA GLY A 134 -11.38 -16.69 6.17
C GLY A 134 -12.17 -15.86 5.16
N TRP A 135 -11.97 -14.54 5.18
CA TRP A 135 -12.59 -13.59 4.25
C TRP A 135 -12.24 -13.86 2.77
N MET A 136 -11.09 -14.47 2.47
CA MET A 136 -10.67 -14.77 1.09
C MET A 136 -11.49 -15.87 0.43
N PHE A 137 -12.07 -16.76 1.24
CA PHE A 137 -12.84 -17.91 0.75
C PHE A 137 -14.34 -17.63 0.71
N GLU A 138 -14.78 -16.44 1.12
CA GLU A 138 -16.19 -16.06 1.09
C GLU A 138 -16.65 -15.70 -0.33
N GLN A 139 -17.89 -16.06 -0.65
CA GLN A 139 -18.49 -15.73 -1.94
C GLN A 139 -18.72 -14.21 -2.05
N HIS A 140 -18.30 -13.64 -3.18
CA HIS A 140 -18.51 -12.23 -3.48
C HIS A 140 -20.00 -11.85 -3.36
N GLY A 141 -20.30 -10.85 -2.53
CA GLY A 141 -21.67 -10.36 -2.29
C GLY A 141 -22.41 -11.02 -1.13
N LYS A 142 -21.88 -12.10 -0.54
CA LYS A 142 -22.45 -12.77 0.64
C LYS A 142 -21.42 -12.86 1.77
N LEU A 143 -21.10 -11.71 2.37
CA LEU A 143 -20.17 -11.67 3.51
C LEU A 143 -20.85 -12.19 4.77
N SER A 144 -20.18 -13.10 5.48
CA SER A 144 -20.62 -13.59 6.78
C SER A 144 -20.68 -12.46 7.80
N SER A 145 -21.58 -12.56 8.79
CA SER A 145 -21.61 -11.64 9.93
C SER A 145 -20.26 -11.60 10.67
N THR A 146 -19.53 -12.72 10.70
CA THR A 146 -18.18 -12.81 11.26
C THR A 146 -17.20 -11.92 10.51
N THR A 147 -17.20 -11.98 9.18
CA THR A 147 -16.28 -11.20 8.34
C THR A 147 -16.65 -9.72 8.33
N LYS A 148 -17.94 -9.39 8.40
CA LYS A 148 -18.39 -8.00 8.61
C LYS A 148 -17.90 -7.43 9.93
N ALA A 149 -18.06 -8.18 11.03
CA ALA A 149 -17.57 -7.78 12.35
C ALA A 149 -16.04 -7.63 12.36
N TRP A 150 -15.33 -8.60 11.77
CA TRP A 150 -13.88 -8.55 11.62
C TRP A 150 -13.41 -7.32 10.82
N MET A 151 -14.04 -7.01 9.68
CA MET A 151 -13.69 -5.81 8.90
C MET A 151 -13.93 -4.52 9.69
N ALA A 152 -15.00 -4.45 10.49
CA ALA A 152 -15.25 -3.31 11.36
C ALA A 152 -14.13 -3.17 12.41
N LEU A 153 -13.69 -4.29 13.02
CA LEU A 153 -12.56 -4.29 13.95
C LEU A 153 -11.26 -3.86 13.28
N VAL A 154 -10.91 -4.42 12.11
CA VAL A 154 -9.72 -3.99 11.35
C VAL A 154 -9.77 -2.49 11.10
N ARG A 155 -10.93 -1.94 10.72
CA ARG A 155 -11.10 -0.50 10.48
C ARG A 155 -10.91 0.34 11.75
N ILE A 156 -11.40 -0.12 12.90
CA ILE A 156 -11.24 0.58 14.18
C ILE A 156 -9.77 0.60 14.61
N PHE A 157 -9.07 -0.54 14.47
CA PHE A 157 -7.68 -0.67 14.88
C PHE A 157 -6.67 -0.09 13.88
N SER A 158 -7.07 0.16 12.62
CA SER A 158 -6.20 0.68 11.54
C SER A 158 -5.92 2.19 11.59
N GLY A 159 -5.95 2.82 12.76
CA GLY A 159 -5.56 4.22 12.98
C GLY A 159 -6.20 5.25 12.01
N ARG A 160 -5.71 6.49 12.01
CA ARG A 160 -6.09 7.54 11.03
C ARG A 160 -4.84 8.02 10.31
N GLN A 161 -4.94 8.21 8.99
CA GLN A 161 -3.87 8.71 8.11
C GLN A 161 -2.53 7.96 8.21
N PRO A 162 -2.47 6.69 7.77
CA PRO A 162 -1.22 5.95 7.74
C PRO A 162 -0.24 6.54 6.71
N LEU A 163 1.04 6.62 7.09
CA LEU A 163 2.16 6.80 6.16
C LEU A 163 2.45 5.48 5.44
N LEU A 164 3.25 5.52 4.38
CA LEU A 164 3.57 4.36 3.53
C LEU A 164 3.94 3.10 4.33
N TYR A 165 4.81 3.24 5.34
CA TYR A 165 5.31 2.12 6.14
C TYR A 165 4.59 1.90 7.47
N SER A 166 3.51 2.63 7.76
CA SER A 166 2.79 2.54 9.03
C SER A 166 2.33 1.12 9.39
N TYR A 167 1.91 0.33 8.40
CA TYR A 167 1.40 -1.03 8.64
C TYR A 167 2.50 -2.10 8.77
N GLN A 168 3.76 -1.82 8.42
CA GLN A 168 4.81 -2.84 8.31
C GLN A 168 5.04 -3.60 9.62
N GLY A 169 5.02 -2.90 10.76
CA GLY A 169 5.15 -3.54 12.08
C GLY A 169 3.91 -4.29 12.56
N SER A 170 2.77 -4.14 11.87
CA SER A 170 1.49 -4.80 12.20
C SER A 170 1.09 -5.88 11.20
N LEU A 171 1.80 -6.03 10.08
CA LEU A 171 1.52 -7.08 9.11
C LEU A 171 1.86 -8.46 9.69
N PRO A 172 1.08 -9.50 9.35
CA PRO A 172 1.38 -10.87 9.75
C PRO A 172 2.61 -11.40 9.00
N ASN A 173 3.37 -12.26 9.68
CA ASN A 173 4.46 -12.99 9.05
C ASN A 173 3.89 -14.04 8.09
N LEU A 174 4.65 -14.39 7.04
CA LEU A 174 4.28 -15.48 6.13
C LEU A 174 4.13 -16.80 6.91
N PRO A 175 2.94 -17.43 6.92
CA PRO A 175 2.76 -18.69 7.62
C PRO A 175 3.52 -19.84 6.93
N VAL A 176 3.91 -20.85 7.71
CA VAL A 176 4.45 -22.10 7.17
C VAL A 176 3.30 -23.11 7.01
N PRO A 177 2.86 -23.46 5.78
CA PRO A 177 1.78 -24.41 5.56
C PRO A 177 2.14 -25.80 6.11
N LYS A 178 1.14 -26.61 6.47
CA LYS A 178 1.39 -27.98 6.93
C LYS A 178 1.86 -28.84 5.76
N VAL A 179 2.86 -29.68 5.99
CA VAL A 179 3.40 -30.62 4.98
C VAL A 179 2.29 -31.44 4.33
N LYS A 180 1.37 -32.00 5.13
CA LYS A 180 0.23 -32.77 4.64
C LYS A 180 -0.64 -31.99 3.65
N ASP A 181 -0.98 -30.75 3.98
CA ASP A 181 -1.83 -29.90 3.13
C ASP A 181 -1.08 -29.51 1.84
N THR A 182 0.22 -29.23 1.94
CA THR A 182 1.09 -28.96 0.78
C THR A 182 1.19 -30.16 -0.14
N ILE A 183 1.40 -31.37 0.41
CA ILE A 183 1.48 -32.61 -0.35
C ILE A 183 0.16 -32.92 -1.04
N HIS A 184 -0.96 -32.77 -0.34
CA HIS A 184 -2.28 -32.99 -0.93
C HIS A 184 -2.51 -32.07 -2.14
N ARG A 185 -2.24 -30.77 -1.99
CA ARG A 185 -2.34 -29.80 -3.10
C ARG A 185 -1.35 -30.08 -4.23
N PHE A 186 -0.15 -30.51 -3.89
CA PHE A 186 0.85 -30.94 -4.88
C PHE A 186 0.34 -32.12 -5.70
N LEU A 187 -0.17 -33.18 -5.06
CA LEU A 187 -0.73 -34.34 -5.73
C LEU A 187 -1.93 -33.96 -6.60
N ASP A 188 -2.84 -33.11 -6.12
CA ASP A 188 -3.96 -32.62 -6.93
C ASP A 188 -3.50 -31.84 -8.17
N SER A 189 -2.38 -31.10 -8.05
CA SER A 189 -1.83 -30.29 -9.13
C SER A 189 -1.13 -31.12 -10.22
N VAL A 190 -0.48 -32.22 -9.84
CA VAL A 190 0.27 -33.09 -10.78
C VAL A 190 -0.58 -34.21 -11.37
N ARG A 191 -1.70 -34.55 -10.72
CA ARG A 191 -2.64 -35.57 -11.21
C ARG A 191 -3.05 -35.38 -12.67
N PRO A 192 -3.47 -34.19 -13.13
CA PRO A 192 -3.84 -34.00 -14.54
C PRO A 192 -2.64 -33.95 -15.50
N LEU A 193 -1.40 -33.99 -14.99
CA LEU A 193 -0.16 -33.90 -15.78
C LEU A 193 0.57 -35.23 -15.92
N THR A 194 0.12 -36.28 -15.23
CA THR A 194 0.83 -37.55 -15.11
C THR A 194 -0.07 -38.72 -15.46
N ASP A 195 0.51 -39.78 -16.00
CA ASP A 195 -0.19 -41.05 -16.18
C ASP A 195 -0.40 -41.75 -14.81
N ALA A 196 -1.22 -42.80 -14.79
CA ALA A 196 -1.57 -43.50 -13.54
C ALA A 196 -0.35 -44.10 -12.82
N HIS A 197 0.65 -44.58 -13.57
CA HIS A 197 1.84 -45.21 -13.00
C HIS A 197 2.79 -44.17 -12.40
N GLN A 198 3.03 -43.07 -13.12
CA GLN A 198 3.79 -41.93 -12.64
C GLN A 198 3.12 -41.27 -11.43
N PHE A 199 1.80 -41.14 -11.45
CA PHE A 199 1.03 -40.60 -10.33
C PHE A 199 1.13 -41.48 -9.09
N GLU A 200 1.04 -42.80 -9.22
CA GLU A 200 1.19 -43.73 -8.09
C GLU A 200 2.61 -43.67 -7.51
N ARG A 201 3.63 -43.62 -8.37
CA ARG A 201 5.02 -43.42 -7.96
C ARG A 201 5.19 -42.11 -7.19
N MET A 202 4.67 -41.00 -7.72
CA MET A 202 4.73 -39.68 -7.08
C MET A 202 4.00 -39.67 -5.74
N SER A 203 2.83 -40.31 -5.68
CA SER A 203 2.02 -40.45 -4.46
C SER A 203 2.73 -41.28 -3.40
N THR A 204 3.49 -42.30 -3.79
CA THR A 204 4.31 -43.11 -2.88
C THR A 204 5.46 -42.29 -2.30
N LEU A 205 6.24 -41.62 -3.16
CA LEU A 205 7.34 -40.74 -2.74
C LEU A 205 6.85 -39.58 -1.85
N ALA A 206 5.69 -39.00 -2.15
CA ALA A 206 5.11 -37.95 -1.34
C ALA A 206 4.72 -38.45 0.06
N ARG A 207 4.15 -39.66 0.18
CA ARG A 207 3.83 -40.30 1.48
C ARG A 207 5.10 -40.61 2.29
N GLU A 208 6.16 -41.10 1.64
CA GLU A 208 7.47 -41.31 2.28
C GLU A 208 8.08 -40.00 2.76
N PHE A 209 8.00 -38.94 1.96
CA PHE A 209 8.45 -37.62 2.35
C PHE A 209 7.65 -37.07 3.54
N GLU A 210 6.31 -37.19 3.53
CA GLU A 210 5.44 -36.75 4.63
C GLU A 210 5.80 -37.44 5.96
N SER A 211 6.03 -38.75 5.90
CA SER A 211 6.27 -39.57 7.09
C SER A 211 7.70 -39.49 7.60
N GLY A 212 8.68 -39.28 6.71
CA GLY A 212 10.12 -39.21 6.98
C GLY A 212 10.68 -37.77 6.98
N MET A 213 11.49 -37.44 5.95
CA MET A 213 12.28 -36.21 5.90
C MET A 213 11.46 -34.91 6.00
N GLY A 214 10.24 -34.89 5.47
CA GLY A 214 9.37 -33.71 5.45
C GLY A 214 9.08 -33.17 6.84
N LYS A 215 8.94 -34.03 7.86
CA LYS A 215 8.75 -33.58 9.26
C LYS A 215 9.96 -32.82 9.79
N ARG A 216 11.16 -33.31 9.48
CA ARG A 216 12.43 -32.69 9.91
C ARG A 216 12.64 -31.34 9.21
N LEU A 217 12.42 -31.28 7.89
CA LEU A 217 12.52 -30.03 7.13
C LEU A 217 11.47 -29.00 7.59
N GLN A 218 10.24 -29.44 7.85
CA GLN A 218 9.19 -28.58 8.40
C GLN A 218 9.58 -27.99 9.76
N TRP A 219 10.26 -28.75 10.60
CA TRP A 219 10.75 -28.25 11.89
C TRP A 219 11.80 -27.13 11.70
N TYR A 220 12.76 -27.31 10.78
CA TYR A 220 13.72 -26.25 10.45
C TYR A 220 13.05 -25.01 9.84
N LEU A 221 12.05 -25.18 8.96
CA LEU A 221 11.28 -24.08 8.40
C LEU A 221 10.50 -23.30 9.47
N LYS A 222 9.84 -24.02 10.39
CA LYS A 222 9.18 -23.40 11.54
C LYS A 222 10.17 -22.64 12.41
N LEU A 223 11.33 -23.23 12.69
CA LEU A 223 12.39 -22.54 13.43
C LEU A 223 12.76 -21.24 12.71
N LYS A 224 13.11 -21.26 11.42
CA LYS A 224 13.42 -20.04 10.63
C LYS A 224 12.29 -19.00 10.71
N SER A 225 11.04 -19.41 10.61
CA SER A 225 9.88 -18.51 10.66
C SER A 225 9.68 -17.77 11.99
N LEU A 226 10.28 -18.25 13.09
CA LEU A 226 10.23 -17.57 14.39
C LEU A 226 11.18 -16.37 14.47
N TRP A 227 12.31 -16.42 13.77
CA TRP A 227 13.37 -15.39 13.84
C TRP A 227 13.36 -14.47 12.62
N ALA A 228 12.93 -14.97 11.46
CA ALA A 228 12.87 -14.18 10.23
C ALA A 228 11.55 -13.41 10.12
N ALA A 229 11.61 -12.15 9.67
CA ALA A 229 10.42 -11.36 9.34
C ALA A 229 9.59 -12.02 8.21
N ASN A 230 10.28 -12.70 7.30
CA ASN A 230 9.72 -13.63 6.32
C ASN A 230 10.76 -14.73 6.08
N TYR A 231 10.36 -16.00 6.19
CA TYR A 231 11.29 -17.12 6.11
C TYR A 231 11.71 -17.47 4.67
N VAL A 232 11.07 -16.89 3.65
CA VAL A 232 11.29 -17.21 2.24
C VAL A 232 12.04 -16.12 1.48
N SER A 233 11.92 -14.85 1.86
CA SER A 233 12.36 -13.72 1.03
C SER A 233 13.83 -13.74 0.63
N ASP A 234 14.74 -14.09 1.55
CA ASP A 234 16.17 -14.21 1.30
C ASP A 234 16.47 -15.33 0.29
N TRP A 235 15.88 -16.50 0.49
CA TRP A 235 16.01 -17.61 -0.45
C TRP A 235 15.35 -17.34 -1.80
N TRP A 236 14.22 -16.66 -1.82
CA TRP A 236 13.54 -16.32 -3.07
C TRP A 236 14.40 -15.37 -3.91
N GLU A 237 14.88 -14.28 -3.32
CA GLU A 237 15.75 -13.32 -3.99
C GLU A 237 17.02 -14.00 -4.50
N GLU A 238 17.68 -14.80 -3.65
CA GLU A 238 18.93 -15.47 -3.98
C GLU A 238 18.77 -16.57 -5.06
N TYR A 239 17.90 -17.55 -4.83
CA TYR A 239 17.82 -18.75 -5.67
C TYR A 239 17.00 -18.57 -6.94
N ILE A 240 15.98 -17.69 -6.94
CA ILE A 240 15.16 -17.46 -8.14
C ILE A 240 15.84 -16.47 -9.09
N TYR A 241 16.48 -15.43 -8.56
CA TYR A 241 17.03 -14.36 -9.40
C TYR A 241 18.54 -14.29 -9.37
N LEU A 242 19.17 -14.20 -8.19
CA LEU A 242 20.58 -13.80 -8.08
C LEU A 242 21.58 -14.92 -8.40
N ARG A 243 21.21 -16.19 -8.29
CA ARG A 243 22.06 -17.34 -8.67
C ARG A 243 21.90 -17.78 -10.13
N GLY A 244 20.87 -17.32 -10.84
CA GLY A 244 20.76 -17.53 -12.29
C GLY A 244 21.98 -16.94 -13.00
N ARG A 245 22.67 -17.74 -13.83
CA ARG A 245 23.91 -17.34 -14.54
C ARG A 245 23.68 -16.96 -16.01
N GLY A 246 22.52 -17.31 -16.56
CA GLY A 246 22.14 -16.93 -17.92
C GLY A 246 21.72 -15.47 -18.03
N PRO A 247 21.48 -14.98 -19.27
CA PRO A 247 21.17 -13.58 -19.53
C PRO A 247 19.84 -13.16 -18.91
N ILE A 248 19.81 -11.98 -18.27
CA ILE A 248 18.59 -11.47 -17.59
C ILE A 248 17.71 -10.61 -18.49
N MET A 249 18.23 -10.09 -19.60
CA MET A 249 17.53 -9.18 -20.52
C MET A 249 16.13 -9.67 -20.92
N VAL A 250 16.01 -10.97 -21.19
CA VAL A 250 14.77 -11.61 -21.67
C VAL A 250 14.23 -12.59 -20.63
N ASN A 251 15.11 -13.39 -20.02
CA ASN A 251 14.71 -14.47 -19.13
C ASN A 251 14.24 -14.00 -17.75
N SER A 252 14.42 -12.70 -17.41
CA SER A 252 14.08 -12.16 -16.10
C SER A 252 13.46 -10.77 -16.17
N ASN A 253 14.06 -9.82 -16.91
CA ASN A 253 13.56 -8.46 -16.98
C ASN A 253 12.18 -8.42 -17.65
N TYR A 254 11.34 -7.48 -17.21
CA TYR A 254 10.03 -7.25 -17.78
C TYR A 254 9.89 -5.81 -18.25
N TYR A 255 8.86 -5.54 -19.06
CA TYR A 255 8.64 -4.23 -19.65
C TYR A 255 7.24 -3.68 -19.38
N GLY A 256 7.07 -2.38 -19.59
CA GLY A 256 5.80 -1.67 -19.54
C GLY A 256 5.65 -0.71 -20.72
N MET A 257 4.46 -0.66 -21.32
CA MET A 257 4.15 0.22 -22.45
C MET A 257 3.52 1.55 -21.99
N ASP A 258 3.64 2.58 -22.83
CA ASP A 258 2.90 3.84 -22.71
C ASP A 258 1.43 3.68 -23.14
N PHE A 259 0.67 4.76 -23.15
CA PHE A 259 -0.64 4.81 -23.78
C PHE A 259 -0.58 4.34 -25.24
N LEU A 260 -1.39 3.34 -25.57
CA LEU A 260 -1.43 2.78 -26.92
C LEU A 260 -1.87 3.83 -27.96
N TYR A 261 -2.96 4.54 -27.67
CA TYR A 261 -3.66 5.41 -28.63
C TYR A 261 -3.35 6.90 -28.49
N VAL A 262 -2.65 7.30 -27.44
CA VAL A 262 -2.38 8.71 -27.14
C VAL A 262 -0.87 8.91 -27.09
N THR A 263 -0.39 9.96 -27.74
CA THR A 263 1.00 10.43 -27.61
C THR A 263 0.92 11.89 -27.18
N PRO A 264 1.18 12.21 -25.90
CA PRO A 264 0.94 13.56 -25.37
C PRO A 264 1.74 14.67 -26.06
N THR A 265 2.94 14.36 -26.56
CA THR A 265 3.75 15.25 -27.40
C THR A 265 4.60 14.41 -28.36
N PRO A 266 4.79 14.84 -29.62
CA PRO A 266 5.73 14.18 -30.53
C PRO A 266 7.21 14.54 -30.23
N ILE A 267 7.47 15.52 -29.37
CA ILE A 267 8.82 16.02 -29.09
C ILE A 267 9.49 15.12 -28.05
N GLN A 268 10.49 14.35 -28.47
CA GLN A 268 11.25 13.42 -27.61
C GLN A 268 11.82 14.11 -26.35
N ALA A 269 12.47 15.28 -26.50
CA ALA A 269 13.06 15.99 -25.38
C ALA A 269 12.02 16.47 -24.35
N ALA A 270 10.87 16.98 -24.83
CA ALA A 270 9.77 17.39 -23.97
C ALA A 270 9.19 16.18 -23.21
N ARG A 271 8.96 15.08 -23.93
CA ARG A 271 8.47 13.82 -23.35
C ARG A 271 9.39 13.33 -22.24
N ALA A 272 10.69 13.32 -22.50
CA ALA A 272 11.70 12.94 -21.51
C ALA A 272 11.72 13.90 -20.31
N GLY A 273 11.65 15.22 -20.55
CA GLY A 273 11.64 16.24 -19.50
C GLY A 273 10.51 16.05 -18.48
N ASN A 274 9.27 15.91 -18.95
CA ASN A 274 8.11 15.64 -18.09
C ASN A 274 8.23 14.28 -17.38
N THR A 275 8.63 13.22 -18.09
CA THR A 275 8.76 11.88 -17.53
C THR A 275 9.80 11.84 -16.40
N ILE A 276 10.99 12.40 -16.62
CA ILE A 276 12.05 12.51 -15.59
C ILE A 276 11.52 13.26 -14.38
N HIS A 277 10.86 14.40 -14.61
CA HIS A 277 10.32 15.21 -13.53
C HIS A 277 9.26 14.44 -12.72
N ALA A 278 8.32 13.76 -13.39
CA ALA A 278 7.27 12.97 -12.75
C ALA A 278 7.85 11.81 -11.91
N CYS A 279 8.86 11.09 -12.42
CA CYS A 279 9.59 10.07 -11.66
C CYS A 279 10.21 10.65 -10.37
N LEU A 280 10.79 11.84 -10.45
CA LEU A 280 11.41 12.49 -9.30
C LEU A 280 10.40 13.05 -8.28
N LEU A 281 9.21 13.47 -8.75
CA LEU A 281 8.08 13.79 -7.87
C LEU A 281 7.60 12.54 -7.11
N TYR A 282 7.49 11.40 -7.80
CA TYR A 282 7.17 10.13 -7.15
C TYR A 282 8.23 9.78 -6.11
N ARG A 283 9.52 9.82 -6.49
CA ARG A 283 10.65 9.56 -5.59
C ARG A 283 10.63 10.46 -4.36
N ARG A 284 10.27 11.73 -4.51
CA ARG A 284 10.13 12.67 -3.39
C ARG A 284 9.00 12.25 -2.44
N LYS A 285 7.84 11.82 -2.94
CA LYS A 285 6.73 11.29 -2.13
C LYS A 285 7.13 10.01 -1.40
N LEU A 286 7.81 9.10 -2.10
CA LEU A 286 8.35 7.85 -1.55
C LEU A 286 9.32 8.12 -0.40
N ASN A 287 10.34 8.97 -0.62
CA ASN A 287 11.35 9.32 0.38
C ASN A 287 10.78 10.03 1.62
N ARG A 288 9.60 10.64 1.49
CA ARG A 288 8.86 11.29 2.59
C ARG A 288 7.76 10.41 3.17
N GLU A 289 7.60 9.18 2.67
CA GLU A 289 6.56 8.23 3.06
C GLU A 289 5.13 8.77 2.89
N GLU A 290 4.95 9.74 1.97
CA GLU A 290 3.68 10.42 1.67
C GLU A 290 2.81 9.62 0.69
N LEU A 291 3.34 8.54 0.13
CA LEU A 291 2.55 7.59 -0.66
C LEU A 291 1.57 6.86 0.25
N LYS A 292 0.32 6.76 -0.18
CA LYS A 292 -0.69 6.03 0.58
C LYS A 292 -0.37 4.52 0.52
N PRO A 293 -0.46 3.79 1.66
CA PRO A 293 -0.31 2.35 1.65
C PRO A 293 -1.28 1.68 0.68
N SER A 294 -0.76 0.80 -0.17
CA SER A 294 -1.56 -0.03 -1.06
C SER A 294 -2.47 -0.95 -0.25
N ARG A 295 -3.69 -1.18 -0.75
CA ARG A 295 -4.69 -2.05 -0.13
C ARG A 295 -5.30 -2.96 -1.16
N ILE A 296 -5.79 -4.11 -0.72
CA ILE A 296 -6.55 -5.00 -1.61
C ILE A 296 -7.81 -4.23 -2.09
N PRO A 297 -8.06 -4.13 -3.40
CA PRO A 297 -9.17 -3.37 -3.95
C PRO A 297 -10.50 -3.76 -3.29
N GLY A 298 -11.26 -2.76 -2.83
CA GLY A 298 -12.55 -2.99 -2.16
C GLY A 298 -12.46 -3.45 -0.69
N SER A 299 -11.26 -3.46 -0.09
CA SER A 299 -11.06 -3.82 1.32
C SER A 299 -10.21 -2.78 2.09
N PHE A 300 -10.10 -2.98 3.40
CA PHE A 300 -9.23 -2.19 4.28
C PHE A 300 -7.87 -2.85 4.56
N ILE A 301 -7.58 -3.97 3.91
CA ILE A 301 -6.41 -4.80 4.19
C ILE A 301 -5.18 -4.15 3.54
N PRO A 302 -4.18 -3.74 4.33
CA PRO A 302 -2.95 -3.15 3.81
C PRO A 302 -2.07 -4.22 3.15
N LEU A 303 -1.29 -3.79 2.16
CA LEU A 303 -0.26 -4.57 1.52
C LEU A 303 1.13 -4.11 1.98
N CYS A 304 2.09 -5.03 1.94
CA CYS A 304 3.49 -4.76 2.23
C CYS A 304 4.07 -3.74 1.25
N ALA A 305 4.75 -2.72 1.78
CA ALA A 305 5.38 -1.66 1.01
C ALA A 305 6.92 -1.81 0.88
N ALA A 306 7.51 -2.90 1.37
CA ALA A 306 8.97 -3.05 1.46
C ALA A 306 9.68 -2.93 0.11
N GLN A 307 9.06 -3.43 -0.97
CA GLN A 307 9.60 -3.33 -2.32
C GLN A 307 9.79 -1.87 -2.80
N CYS A 308 9.01 -0.92 -2.26
CA CYS A 308 9.11 0.48 -2.65
C CYS A 308 10.45 1.11 -2.24
N GLU A 309 11.11 0.61 -1.20
CA GLU A 309 12.39 1.16 -0.71
C GLU A 309 13.50 1.08 -1.76
N ARG A 310 13.54 -0.02 -2.52
CA ARG A 310 14.62 -0.33 -3.47
C ARG A 310 14.34 0.13 -4.89
N MET A 311 13.30 0.94 -5.13
CA MET A 311 12.92 1.31 -6.50
C MET A 311 13.91 2.26 -7.19
N PHE A 312 14.40 3.28 -6.49
CA PHE A 312 15.34 4.26 -7.02
C PHE A 312 16.75 4.06 -6.48
N ASN A 313 17.76 4.48 -7.24
CA ASN A 313 19.18 4.39 -6.87
C ASN A 313 19.65 2.93 -6.65
N THR A 314 19.02 1.99 -7.34
CA THR A 314 19.29 0.57 -7.16
C THR A 314 19.80 -0.02 -8.47
N SER A 315 20.80 -0.88 -8.36
CA SER A 315 21.31 -1.66 -9.49
C SER A 315 21.69 -3.06 -9.00
N ARG A 316 21.50 -4.05 -9.85
CA ARG A 316 22.04 -5.40 -9.68
C ARG A 316 23.50 -5.39 -10.08
N ILE A 317 24.35 -6.01 -9.28
CA ILE A 317 25.79 -6.08 -9.50
C ILE A 317 26.13 -7.53 -9.83
N PRO A 318 26.78 -7.81 -10.98
CA PRO A 318 27.13 -9.17 -11.36
C PRO A 318 28.20 -9.75 -10.42
N GLY A 319 28.03 -11.02 -10.05
CA GLY A 319 29.05 -11.81 -9.36
C GLY A 319 29.33 -13.11 -10.11
N GLU A 320 30.43 -13.79 -9.81
CA GLU A 320 30.78 -15.06 -10.46
C GLU A 320 29.76 -16.16 -10.07
N GLU A 321 29.52 -16.35 -8.77
CA GLU A 321 28.55 -17.34 -8.28
C GLU A 321 27.15 -16.76 -8.02
N THR A 322 27.07 -15.53 -7.50
CA THR A 322 25.82 -14.91 -7.08
C THR A 322 25.90 -13.41 -7.28
N ASP A 323 24.88 -12.83 -7.91
CA ASP A 323 24.74 -11.39 -8.07
C ASP A 323 24.27 -10.73 -6.77
N THR A 324 24.37 -9.41 -6.67
CA THR A 324 23.85 -8.68 -5.50
C THR A 324 23.00 -7.49 -5.90
N VAL A 325 21.88 -7.25 -5.20
CA VAL A 325 21.09 -6.03 -5.38
C VAL A 325 21.67 -4.94 -4.48
N GLN A 326 22.11 -3.85 -5.09
CA GLN A 326 22.78 -2.78 -4.39
C GLN A 326 21.95 -1.50 -4.43
N HIS A 327 21.54 -1.02 -3.25
CA HIS A 327 20.73 0.19 -3.09
C HIS A 327 21.53 1.35 -2.50
N TRP A 328 21.51 2.48 -3.17
CA TRP A 328 22.28 3.66 -2.82
C TRP A 328 21.46 4.79 -2.20
N GLN A 329 22.10 5.49 -1.27
CA GLN A 329 21.49 6.65 -0.65
C GLN A 329 21.55 7.84 -1.61
N ASP A 330 20.38 8.37 -1.94
CA ASP A 330 20.20 9.76 -2.35
C ASP A 330 21.02 10.23 -3.57
N SER A 331 20.77 9.64 -4.74
CA SER A 331 21.27 10.14 -6.03
C SER A 331 20.65 11.49 -6.45
N GLU A 332 21.43 12.42 -6.99
CA GLU A 332 20.98 13.74 -7.48
C GLU A 332 21.04 13.87 -9.01
N PHE A 333 21.24 12.76 -9.71
CA PHE A 333 21.37 12.71 -11.15
C PHE A 333 20.74 11.42 -11.71
N VAL A 334 20.54 11.41 -13.02
CA VAL A 334 20.14 10.25 -13.81
C VAL A 334 21.22 9.95 -14.84
N ALA A 335 21.32 8.68 -15.24
CA ALA A 335 22.19 8.28 -16.34
C ALA A 335 21.36 8.24 -17.62
N VAL A 336 21.87 8.87 -18.68
CA VAL A 336 21.17 8.98 -19.97
C VAL A 336 22.04 8.34 -21.05
N PHE A 337 21.43 7.50 -21.89
CA PHE A 337 22.04 6.92 -23.07
C PHE A 337 21.42 7.53 -24.33
N HIS A 338 22.27 7.93 -25.29
CA HIS A 338 21.83 8.34 -26.61
C HIS A 338 22.93 8.08 -27.66
N ARG A 339 22.59 7.33 -28.72
CA ARG A 339 23.49 7.00 -29.86
C ARG A 339 24.88 6.55 -29.41
N GLY A 340 24.91 5.54 -28.53
CA GLY A 340 26.16 4.92 -28.07
C GLY A 340 26.95 5.73 -27.04
N ARG A 341 26.36 6.78 -26.46
CA ARG A 341 27.04 7.68 -25.53
C ARG A 341 26.29 7.75 -24.22
N TYR A 342 27.03 7.84 -23.14
CA TYR A 342 26.48 7.91 -21.80
C TYR A 342 26.69 9.30 -21.19
N PHE A 343 25.68 9.81 -20.50
CA PHE A 343 25.70 11.12 -19.88
C PHE A 343 25.21 11.05 -18.45
N ARG A 344 25.84 11.86 -17.59
CA ARG A 344 25.31 12.24 -16.29
C ARG A 344 24.47 13.49 -16.45
N LEU A 345 23.17 13.35 -16.23
CA LEU A 345 22.23 14.47 -16.20
C LEU A 345 21.88 14.79 -14.74
N TRP A 346 22.34 15.94 -14.26
CA TRP A 346 21.92 16.47 -12.97
C TRP A 346 20.45 16.86 -12.99
N VAL A 347 19.71 16.45 -11.97
CA VAL A 347 18.26 16.74 -11.87
C VAL A 347 17.94 17.72 -10.74
N TYR A 348 18.94 18.10 -9.96
CA TYR A 348 18.86 19.18 -8.98
C TYR A 348 19.89 20.25 -9.29
N GLN A 349 19.50 21.52 -9.14
CA GLN A 349 20.42 22.66 -9.16
C GLN A 349 20.18 23.47 -7.90
N ALA A 350 21.25 23.75 -7.15
CA ALA A 350 21.16 24.42 -5.86
C ALA A 350 20.06 23.81 -4.96
N GLY A 351 19.90 22.48 -5.00
CA GLY A 351 18.89 21.65 -4.30
C GLY A 351 17.42 21.93 -4.62
N ARG A 352 17.13 22.68 -5.68
CA ARG A 352 15.83 22.73 -6.33
C ARG A 352 15.79 21.63 -7.40
N LEU A 353 14.68 20.90 -7.46
CA LEU A 353 14.41 19.98 -8.57
C LEU A 353 14.23 20.81 -9.86
N LEU A 354 14.94 20.43 -10.92
CA LEU A 354 14.81 21.10 -12.22
C LEU A 354 13.37 21.03 -12.72
N SER A 355 12.87 22.12 -13.32
CA SER A 355 11.55 22.18 -13.93
C SER A 355 11.50 21.26 -15.16
N PRO A 356 10.30 20.85 -15.62
CA PRO A 356 10.22 20.02 -16.81
C PRO A 356 10.81 20.67 -18.06
N ARG A 357 10.70 22.00 -18.19
CA ARG A 357 11.27 22.77 -19.30
C ARG A 357 12.80 22.87 -19.23
N GLU A 358 13.36 22.98 -18.03
CA GLU A 358 14.82 22.90 -17.82
C GLU A 358 15.37 21.51 -18.14
N LEU A 359 14.65 20.45 -17.74
CA LEU A 359 15.02 19.07 -18.07
C LEU A 359 14.93 18.80 -19.56
N GLU A 360 13.87 19.26 -20.23
CA GLU A 360 13.75 19.22 -21.68
C GLU A 360 14.94 19.88 -22.36
N HIS A 361 15.32 21.10 -21.94
CA HIS A 361 16.47 21.81 -22.50
C HIS A 361 17.79 21.03 -22.34
N GLN A 362 17.98 20.39 -21.18
CA GLN A 362 19.16 19.57 -20.92
C GLN A 362 19.15 18.27 -21.72
N VAL A 363 17.98 17.65 -21.93
CA VAL A 363 17.83 16.49 -22.81
C VAL A 363 18.10 16.88 -24.26
N GLN A 364 17.60 18.02 -24.72
CA GLN A 364 17.84 18.53 -26.05
C GLN A 364 19.35 18.76 -26.30
N ARG A 365 20.08 19.29 -25.31
CA ARG A 365 21.55 19.38 -25.35
C ARG A 365 22.26 18.02 -25.51
N ILE A 366 21.68 16.92 -25.01
CA ILE A 366 22.21 15.56 -25.19
C ILE A 366 21.90 15.04 -26.60
N LEU A 367 20.68 15.28 -27.09
CA LEU A 367 20.27 14.90 -28.45
C LEU A 367 21.13 15.62 -29.51
N ASP A 368 21.39 16.91 -29.29
CA ASP A 368 22.15 17.78 -30.21
C ASP A 368 23.68 17.69 -30.03
N ASP A 369 24.17 16.90 -29.06
CA ASP A 369 25.61 16.77 -28.83
C ASP A 369 26.28 16.13 -30.07
N PRO A 370 27.29 16.78 -30.70
CA PRO A 370 27.93 16.26 -31.90
C PRO A 370 29.07 15.27 -31.60
N ALA A 371 29.45 15.04 -30.34
CA ALA A 371 30.60 14.21 -29.99
C ALA A 371 30.37 12.74 -30.38
N ALA A 372 31.33 12.12 -31.05
CA ALA A 372 31.29 10.69 -31.36
C ALA A 372 31.50 9.83 -30.08
N PRO A 373 30.91 8.61 -30.01
CA PRO A 373 31.26 7.64 -28.97
C PRO A 373 32.73 7.20 -29.10
N ALA A 374 33.34 6.84 -27.98
CA ALA A 374 34.66 6.21 -28.00
C ALA A 374 34.58 4.83 -28.68
N PRO A 375 35.67 4.32 -29.29
CA PRO A 375 35.67 3.00 -29.92
C PRO A 375 35.24 1.90 -28.95
N GLY A 376 34.13 1.23 -29.25
CA GLY A 376 33.52 0.20 -28.39
C GLY A 376 32.48 0.72 -27.38
N GLU A 377 32.42 2.03 -27.11
CA GLU A 377 31.46 2.63 -26.17
C GLU A 377 30.01 2.37 -26.59
N GLU A 378 29.75 2.41 -27.89
CA GLU A 378 28.41 2.27 -28.44
C GLU A 378 27.69 0.99 -27.98
N ARG A 379 28.45 -0.10 -27.87
CA ARG A 379 27.93 -1.44 -27.56
C ARG A 379 28.14 -1.83 -26.11
N LEU A 380 28.67 -0.93 -25.27
CA LEU A 380 29.07 -1.24 -23.88
C LEU A 380 27.95 -1.88 -23.05
N GLY A 381 26.70 -1.42 -23.23
CA GLY A 381 25.54 -1.96 -22.50
C GLY A 381 25.29 -3.45 -22.75
N ALA A 382 25.83 -4.02 -23.84
CA ALA A 382 25.72 -5.46 -24.14
C ALA A 382 26.31 -6.35 -23.05
N LEU A 383 27.27 -5.85 -22.27
CA LEU A 383 27.80 -6.59 -21.12
C LEU A 383 26.70 -6.89 -20.09
N THR A 384 25.73 -5.99 -19.92
CA THR A 384 24.59 -6.23 -19.00
C THR A 384 23.52 -7.14 -19.60
N ALA A 385 23.54 -7.31 -20.93
CA ALA A 385 22.54 -8.08 -21.69
C ALA A 385 22.91 -9.55 -21.86
N GLY A 386 24.21 -9.88 -21.86
CA GLY A 386 24.73 -11.24 -22.01
C GLY A 386 24.77 -12.04 -20.70
N ASP A 387 25.60 -13.08 -20.68
CA ASP A 387 25.78 -13.97 -19.52
C ASP A 387 26.38 -13.26 -18.31
N ARG A 388 25.99 -13.71 -17.11
CA ARG A 388 26.33 -13.02 -15.85
C ARG A 388 27.79 -13.18 -15.46
N VAL A 389 28.38 -14.35 -15.70
CA VAL A 389 29.78 -14.63 -15.33
C VAL A 389 30.78 -13.83 -16.16
N PRO A 390 30.70 -13.82 -17.51
CA PRO A 390 31.57 -12.95 -18.32
C PRO A 390 31.42 -11.47 -17.96
N TRP A 391 30.19 -11.03 -17.62
CA TRP A 391 29.99 -9.67 -17.13
C TRP A 391 30.68 -9.41 -15.79
N ALA A 392 30.58 -10.32 -14.82
CA ALA A 392 31.27 -10.21 -13.53
C ALA A 392 32.79 -10.11 -13.71
N GLU A 393 33.37 -10.96 -14.56
CA GLU A 393 34.80 -10.98 -14.87
C GLU A 393 35.26 -9.69 -15.57
N ALA A 394 34.50 -9.22 -16.56
CA ALA A 394 34.77 -7.97 -17.26
C ALA A 394 34.70 -6.78 -16.29
N ARG A 395 33.68 -6.73 -15.42
CA ARG A 395 33.52 -5.71 -14.38
C ARG A 395 34.74 -5.65 -13.44
N LYS A 396 35.20 -6.81 -12.96
CA LYS A 396 36.37 -6.94 -12.07
C LYS A 396 37.66 -6.48 -12.75
N THR A 397 37.84 -6.84 -14.02
CA THR A 397 39.08 -6.59 -14.77
C THR A 397 39.19 -5.15 -15.26
N TYR A 398 38.13 -4.63 -15.89
CA TYR A 398 38.19 -3.36 -16.64
C TYR A 398 37.49 -2.18 -15.96
N PHE A 399 36.68 -2.42 -14.93
CA PHE A 399 35.86 -1.38 -14.26
C PHE A 399 36.14 -1.26 -12.76
N SER A 400 37.21 -1.86 -12.25
CA SER A 400 37.61 -1.80 -10.85
C SER A 400 38.39 -0.53 -10.47
N SER A 401 38.96 0.18 -11.45
CA SER A 401 39.72 1.42 -11.24
C SER A 401 39.60 2.41 -12.42
N GLY A 402 40.22 3.59 -12.28
CA GLY A 402 40.34 4.56 -13.38
C GLY A 402 39.04 5.25 -13.82
N PRO A 403 38.99 5.80 -15.05
CA PRO A 403 37.80 6.43 -15.62
C PRO A 403 36.61 5.48 -15.76
N ASN A 404 36.86 4.22 -16.13
CA ASN A 404 35.81 3.20 -16.27
C ASN A 404 35.05 2.97 -14.96
N LYS A 405 35.76 2.85 -13.83
CA LYS A 405 35.12 2.74 -12.52
C LYS A 405 34.25 3.98 -12.22
N ARG A 406 34.76 5.18 -12.47
CA ARG A 406 34.02 6.43 -12.21
C ARG A 406 32.74 6.54 -13.05
N SER A 407 32.80 6.14 -14.31
CA SER A 407 31.67 6.14 -15.24
C SER A 407 30.66 5.03 -14.90
N LEU A 408 31.13 3.82 -14.56
CA LEU A 408 30.26 2.73 -14.10
C LEU A 408 29.57 3.07 -12.77
N ASP A 409 30.31 3.60 -11.79
CA ASP A 409 29.77 4.10 -10.53
C ASP A 409 28.67 5.15 -10.79
N CYS A 410 28.80 5.99 -11.82
CA CYS A 410 27.76 6.94 -12.19
C CYS A 410 26.48 6.22 -12.63
N ILE A 411 26.56 5.23 -13.51
CA ILE A 411 25.38 4.47 -13.95
C ILE A 411 24.75 3.71 -12.78
N GLU A 412 25.55 2.99 -11.99
CA GLU A 412 25.09 2.20 -10.85
C GLU A 412 24.44 3.08 -9.76
N LYS A 413 24.98 4.30 -9.52
CA LYS A 413 24.46 5.27 -8.53
C LYS A 413 23.37 6.20 -9.05
N ALA A 414 23.10 6.26 -10.34
CA ALA A 414 22.02 7.08 -10.89
C ALA A 414 20.66 6.74 -10.27
N ALA A 415 19.76 7.73 -10.17
CA ALA A 415 18.42 7.51 -9.61
C ALA A 415 17.62 6.45 -10.39
N PHE A 416 17.76 6.48 -11.71
CA PHE A 416 17.28 5.51 -12.69
C PHE A 416 18.04 5.76 -14.01
N PHE A 417 17.85 4.89 -14.99
CA PHE A 417 18.47 5.00 -16.30
C PHE A 417 17.46 5.47 -17.35
N VAL A 418 17.92 6.23 -18.33
CA VAL A 418 17.11 6.82 -19.40
C VAL A 418 17.72 6.48 -20.74
N THR A 419 16.95 5.89 -21.65
CA THR A 419 17.36 5.77 -23.04
C THR A 419 16.57 6.73 -23.91
N LEU A 420 17.29 7.56 -24.66
CA LEU A 420 16.76 8.37 -25.75
C LEU A 420 17.02 7.61 -27.05
N ASP A 421 16.02 6.84 -27.47
CA ASP A 421 16.10 5.97 -28.64
C ASP A 421 15.93 6.80 -29.93
N ASP A 422 16.68 6.47 -30.97
CA ASP A 422 16.60 7.17 -32.25
C ASP A 422 15.60 6.54 -33.23
N GLU A 423 14.99 5.43 -32.83
CA GLU A 423 13.87 4.81 -33.55
C GLU A 423 12.51 5.35 -33.08
N GLU A 424 11.51 5.14 -33.93
CA GLU A 424 10.11 5.44 -33.65
C GLU A 424 9.39 4.11 -33.37
N GLN A 425 8.57 4.06 -32.32
CA GLN A 425 7.79 2.88 -31.95
C GLN A 425 6.36 3.26 -31.59
N GLY A 426 5.52 2.28 -31.30
CA GLY A 426 4.10 2.43 -30.98
C GLY A 426 3.19 1.92 -32.10
N MET A 427 1.89 2.23 -32.01
CA MET A 427 0.92 1.91 -33.05
C MET A 427 1.17 2.78 -34.28
N MET A 428 1.89 2.26 -35.28
CA MET A 428 2.28 2.99 -36.49
C MET A 428 1.98 2.20 -37.77
N GLY A 429 1.57 2.90 -38.82
CA GLY A 429 1.28 2.31 -40.14
C GLY A 429 -0.04 1.54 -40.22
N ASP A 430 -0.27 0.89 -41.36
CA ASP A 430 -1.50 0.14 -41.65
C ASP A 430 -1.56 -1.22 -40.93
N ASP A 431 -0.40 -1.84 -40.67
CA ASP A 431 -0.29 -3.09 -39.90
C ASP A 431 -0.08 -2.81 -38.40
N SER A 432 -1.19 -2.48 -37.74
CA SER A 432 -1.20 -2.21 -36.32
C SER A 432 -0.71 -3.38 -35.44
N GLY A 433 -0.86 -4.63 -35.89
CA GLY A 433 -0.44 -5.82 -35.13
C GLY A 433 1.08 -5.93 -35.07
N ALA A 434 1.73 -5.96 -36.24
CA ALA A 434 3.19 -6.05 -36.31
C ALA A 434 3.88 -4.85 -35.63
N SER A 435 3.24 -3.68 -35.60
CA SER A 435 3.75 -2.50 -34.91
C SER A 435 3.80 -2.67 -33.38
N LEU A 436 2.80 -3.34 -32.78
CA LEU A 436 2.79 -3.64 -31.35
C LEU A 436 3.83 -4.68 -30.97
N ASP A 437 4.00 -5.70 -31.81
CA ASP A 437 5.00 -6.75 -31.61
C ASP A 437 6.40 -6.16 -31.58
N ARG A 438 6.71 -5.28 -32.55
CA ARG A 438 7.98 -4.55 -32.60
C ARG A 438 8.19 -3.64 -31.39
N TYR A 439 7.15 -2.93 -30.97
CA TYR A 439 7.21 -2.05 -29.82
C TYR A 439 7.46 -2.82 -28.52
N ALA A 440 6.78 -3.96 -28.32
CA ALA A 440 7.01 -4.88 -27.21
C ALA A 440 8.45 -5.39 -27.16
N LYS A 441 8.95 -5.91 -28.30
CA LYS A 441 10.32 -6.39 -28.45
C LYS A 441 11.35 -5.31 -28.13
N SER A 442 11.14 -4.11 -28.67
CA SER A 442 12.03 -2.94 -28.42
C SER A 442 12.09 -2.53 -26.94
N LEU A 443 10.99 -2.68 -26.19
CA LEU A 443 10.96 -2.40 -24.76
C LEU A 443 11.56 -3.53 -23.90
N LEU A 444 11.45 -4.79 -24.36
CA LEU A 444 12.01 -5.94 -23.67
C LEU A 444 13.54 -6.00 -23.81
N HIS A 445 14.05 -6.04 -25.05
CA HIS A 445 15.49 -6.26 -25.32
C HIS A 445 16.17 -5.11 -26.07
N GLY A 446 15.41 -4.17 -26.65
CA GLY A 446 15.98 -3.05 -27.41
C GLY A 446 16.93 -3.55 -28.52
N LYS A 447 18.07 -2.87 -28.66
CA LYS A 447 19.17 -3.26 -29.56
C LYS A 447 20.20 -4.17 -28.87
N CYS A 448 19.86 -4.72 -27.71
CA CYS A 448 20.74 -5.52 -26.84
C CYS A 448 21.92 -4.76 -26.21
N TYR A 449 22.12 -3.48 -26.49
CA TYR A 449 23.22 -2.67 -25.92
C TYR A 449 22.82 -1.24 -25.50
N ASP A 450 21.61 -0.81 -25.85
CA ASP A 450 21.09 0.54 -25.65
C ASP A 450 20.27 0.68 -24.35
N ARG A 451 20.34 -0.32 -23.48
CA ARG A 451 19.74 -0.34 -22.14
C ARG A 451 20.80 -0.72 -21.12
N TRP A 452 20.50 -0.47 -19.85
CA TRP A 452 21.28 -0.98 -18.73
C TRP A 452 20.43 -1.98 -17.95
N PHE A 453 20.48 -3.25 -18.33
CA PHE A 453 19.55 -4.28 -17.83
C PHE A 453 19.69 -4.58 -16.34
N ASP A 454 20.83 -4.20 -15.76
CA ASP A 454 21.09 -4.30 -14.32
C ASP A 454 20.43 -3.18 -13.51
N LYS A 455 19.93 -2.11 -14.14
CA LYS A 455 19.29 -1.01 -13.42
C LYS A 455 17.93 -1.47 -12.90
N SER A 456 17.56 -1.05 -11.68
CA SER A 456 16.24 -1.37 -11.10
C SER A 456 15.09 -1.11 -12.08
N PHE A 457 15.15 0.03 -12.78
CA PHE A 457 14.39 0.27 -13.98
C PHE A 457 15.08 1.29 -14.90
N SER A 458 14.78 1.17 -16.18
CA SER A 458 15.12 2.09 -17.25
C SER A 458 13.82 2.52 -17.94
N PHE A 459 13.67 3.80 -18.30
CA PHE A 459 12.62 4.17 -19.25
C PHE A 459 13.21 4.57 -20.60
N VAL A 460 12.43 4.33 -21.65
CA VAL A 460 12.84 4.44 -23.04
C VAL A 460 11.94 5.46 -23.72
N VAL A 461 12.51 6.58 -24.16
CA VAL A 461 11.79 7.60 -24.90
C VAL A 461 12.19 7.52 -26.37
N TYR A 462 11.24 7.19 -27.22
CA TYR A 462 11.41 7.08 -28.66
C TYR A 462 11.35 8.45 -29.33
N LYS A 463 11.89 8.52 -30.55
CA LYS A 463 12.02 9.76 -31.33
C LYS A 463 10.68 10.46 -31.58
N ASN A 464 9.59 9.70 -31.72
CA ASN A 464 8.23 10.21 -31.91
C ASN A 464 7.49 10.54 -30.60
N GLY A 465 8.18 10.55 -29.46
CA GLY A 465 7.59 10.86 -28.16
C GLY A 465 6.81 9.70 -27.51
N LYS A 466 6.78 8.50 -28.11
CA LYS A 466 6.37 7.30 -27.36
C LYS A 466 7.37 6.99 -26.26
N ASN A 467 6.87 6.41 -25.17
CA ASN A 467 7.69 6.08 -24.01
C ASN A 467 7.53 4.60 -23.64
N GLY A 468 8.25 4.11 -22.64
CA GLY A 468 8.05 2.79 -22.06
C GLY A 468 9.07 2.52 -20.98
N LEU A 469 8.99 1.35 -20.38
CA LEU A 469 9.80 0.97 -19.23
C LEU A 469 10.36 -0.44 -19.40
N ASN A 470 11.58 -0.66 -18.92
CA ASN A 470 12.22 -1.95 -18.69
C ASN A 470 12.63 -2.02 -17.21
N ALA A 471 12.39 -3.13 -16.52
CA ALA A 471 12.73 -3.30 -15.12
C ALA A 471 13.41 -4.63 -14.84
N GLU A 472 14.43 -4.57 -13.99
CA GLU A 472 15.10 -5.73 -13.42
C GLU A 472 14.22 -6.34 -12.32
N HIS A 473 14.08 -7.66 -12.29
CA HIS A 473 13.03 -8.32 -11.51
C HIS A 473 13.43 -8.67 -10.06
N SER A 474 14.73 -8.79 -9.75
CA SER A 474 15.17 -9.32 -8.45
C SER A 474 14.76 -8.46 -7.25
N TRP A 475 14.62 -7.14 -7.41
CA TRP A 475 14.34 -6.24 -6.31
C TRP A 475 12.85 -6.04 -6.01
N ALA A 476 11.96 -6.17 -7.01
CA ALA A 476 10.51 -6.02 -6.89
C ALA A 476 9.69 -6.67 -8.01
N ASP A 477 8.43 -6.94 -7.68
CA ASP A 477 7.43 -7.46 -8.61
C ASP A 477 6.80 -6.34 -9.45
N ALA A 478 6.26 -6.72 -10.61
CA ALA A 478 5.67 -5.80 -11.59
C ALA A 478 4.63 -4.81 -11.01
N PRO A 479 3.74 -5.14 -10.06
CA PRO A 479 2.78 -4.18 -9.51
C PRO A 479 3.42 -2.95 -8.84
N THR A 480 4.59 -3.12 -8.24
CA THR A 480 5.32 -2.01 -7.61
C THR A 480 5.77 -0.99 -8.67
N VAL A 481 6.32 -1.50 -9.78
CA VAL A 481 6.74 -0.67 -10.92
C VAL A 481 5.54 -0.12 -11.71
N ALA A 482 4.47 -0.90 -11.85
CA ALA A 482 3.23 -0.47 -12.50
C ALA A 482 2.61 0.74 -11.78
N HIS A 483 2.63 0.78 -10.45
CA HIS A 483 2.14 1.95 -9.70
C HIS A 483 2.99 3.21 -9.96
N LEU A 484 4.32 3.07 -10.05
CA LEU A 484 5.18 4.17 -10.50
C LEU A 484 4.79 4.60 -11.92
N TRP A 485 4.65 3.65 -12.84
CA TRP A 485 4.38 3.93 -14.24
C TRP A 485 3.03 4.63 -14.45
N GLU A 486 1.96 4.13 -13.81
CA GLU A 486 0.64 4.77 -13.81
C GLU A 486 0.71 6.21 -13.27
N TYR A 487 1.43 6.42 -12.16
CA TYR A 487 1.61 7.77 -11.61
C TYR A 487 2.35 8.68 -12.60
N VAL A 488 3.40 8.19 -13.24
CA VAL A 488 4.22 8.96 -14.17
C VAL A 488 3.40 9.36 -15.38
N LEU A 489 2.73 8.41 -16.04
CA LEU A 489 1.87 8.67 -17.19
C LEU A 489 0.74 9.65 -16.86
N ALA A 490 0.08 9.48 -15.70
CA ALA A 490 -0.98 10.38 -15.28
C ALA A 490 -0.47 11.79 -14.94
N THR A 491 0.68 11.89 -14.27
CA THR A 491 1.27 13.18 -13.88
C THR A 491 1.75 13.95 -15.10
N ASP A 492 2.44 13.26 -16.01
CA ASP A 492 2.89 13.83 -17.26
C ASP A 492 1.72 14.42 -18.07
N SER A 493 0.66 13.65 -18.30
CA SER A 493 -0.40 14.04 -19.22
C SER A 493 -1.44 14.97 -18.60
N PHE A 494 -1.79 14.75 -17.33
CA PHE A 494 -2.88 15.49 -16.68
C PHE A 494 -2.44 16.59 -15.71
N GLN A 495 -1.20 16.58 -15.21
CA GLN A 495 -0.73 17.58 -14.24
C GLN A 495 0.30 18.54 -14.84
N LEU A 496 1.34 18.01 -15.47
CA LEU A 496 2.39 18.82 -16.10
C LEU A 496 1.88 19.34 -17.45
N GLY A 497 1.51 18.41 -18.34
CA GLY A 497 1.08 18.69 -19.70
C GLY A 497 2.15 19.40 -20.54
N TYR A 498 1.72 19.90 -21.69
CA TYR A 498 2.59 20.55 -22.69
C TYR A 498 1.95 21.88 -23.12
N ASN A 499 2.75 22.77 -23.72
CA ASN A 499 2.23 23.99 -24.36
C ASN A 499 1.64 23.66 -25.75
N THR A 500 1.13 24.67 -26.46
CA THR A 500 0.52 24.52 -27.79
C THR A 500 1.49 23.99 -28.85
N GLU A 501 2.80 24.16 -28.65
CA GLU A 501 3.86 23.69 -29.54
C GLU A 501 4.37 22.28 -29.17
N GLY A 502 3.85 21.69 -28.08
CA GLY A 502 4.26 20.38 -27.59
C GLY A 502 5.47 20.38 -26.64
N HIS A 503 6.00 21.54 -26.28
CA HIS A 503 7.10 21.70 -25.33
C HIS A 503 6.61 21.64 -23.86
N CYS A 504 7.52 21.36 -22.93
CA CYS A 504 7.24 21.44 -21.50
C CYS A 504 6.90 22.88 -21.09
N LYS A 505 5.99 23.04 -20.13
CA LYS A 505 5.62 24.36 -19.61
C LYS A 505 6.70 24.92 -18.68
N GLY A 506 6.87 26.24 -18.70
CA GLY A 506 7.79 26.99 -17.82
C GLY A 506 8.92 27.67 -18.59
N GLU A 507 9.87 28.22 -17.85
CA GLU A 507 11.05 28.91 -18.39
C GLU A 507 12.32 28.10 -18.12
N VAL A 508 13.37 28.35 -18.92
CA VAL A 508 14.70 27.75 -18.76
C VAL A 508 15.64 28.74 -18.09
N ASP A 509 16.35 28.32 -17.05
CA ASP A 509 17.52 29.06 -16.57
C ASP A 509 18.73 28.82 -17.51
N PRO A 510 19.22 29.86 -18.22
CA PRO A 510 20.34 29.70 -19.15
C PRO A 510 21.65 29.30 -18.48
N SER A 511 21.79 29.56 -17.17
CA SER A 511 23.00 29.29 -16.39
C SER A 511 23.21 27.81 -16.03
N LEU A 512 22.26 26.94 -16.42
CA LEU A 512 22.33 25.51 -16.16
C LEU A 512 23.60 24.87 -16.74
N PRO A 513 24.39 24.13 -15.91
CA PRO A 513 25.58 23.44 -16.39
C PRO A 513 25.18 22.36 -17.39
N ARG A 514 26.02 22.14 -18.41
CA ARG A 514 25.76 21.11 -19.42
C ARG A 514 25.78 19.71 -18.80
N PRO A 515 24.99 18.76 -19.33
CA PRO A 515 25.13 17.35 -18.98
C PRO A 515 26.56 16.88 -19.22
N GLN A 516 27.08 16.03 -18.33
CA GLN A 516 28.46 15.56 -18.42
C GLN A 516 28.50 14.24 -19.17
N LYS A 517 29.14 14.21 -20.35
CA LYS A 517 29.46 12.95 -21.03
C LYS A 517 30.39 12.09 -20.16
N LEU A 518 30.07 10.80 -20.03
CA LEU A 518 30.91 9.83 -19.33
C LEU A 518 32.10 9.43 -20.20
N THR A 519 33.21 9.10 -19.56
CA THR A 519 34.47 8.78 -20.23
C THR A 519 34.83 7.32 -20.00
N TRP A 520 35.23 6.64 -21.05
CA TRP A 520 35.56 5.22 -21.02
C TRP A 520 36.91 4.97 -21.71
N GLU A 521 37.68 4.07 -21.13
CA GLU A 521 38.92 3.55 -21.68
C GLU A 521 38.67 2.13 -22.17
N PHE A 522 38.82 1.91 -23.48
CA PHE A 522 38.61 0.62 -24.11
C PHE A 522 39.92 0.00 -24.55
N SER A 523 40.23 -1.17 -24.00
CA SER A 523 41.25 -2.05 -24.57
C SER A 523 40.65 -2.94 -25.67
N PRO A 524 41.45 -3.45 -26.63
CA PRO A 524 40.97 -4.39 -27.64
C PRO A 524 40.30 -5.63 -27.04
N GLU A 525 40.79 -6.11 -25.90
CA GLU A 525 40.24 -7.26 -25.17
C GLU A 525 38.85 -6.95 -24.61
N LEU A 526 38.65 -5.76 -24.03
CA LEU A 526 37.34 -5.33 -23.56
C LEU A 526 36.35 -5.23 -24.73
N GLN A 527 36.77 -4.69 -25.88
CA GLN A 527 35.92 -4.64 -27.07
C GLN A 527 35.52 -6.04 -27.55
N GLN A 528 36.43 -7.02 -27.49
CA GLN A 528 36.13 -8.40 -27.81
C GLN A 528 35.10 -9.00 -26.83
N GLN A 529 35.23 -8.75 -25.53
CA GLN A 529 34.27 -9.22 -24.51
C GLN A 529 32.88 -8.61 -24.70
N VAL A 530 32.81 -7.32 -25.02
CA VAL A 530 31.56 -6.64 -25.41
C VAL A 530 30.95 -7.31 -26.64
N GLY A 531 31.75 -7.58 -27.67
CA GLY A 531 31.30 -8.25 -28.89
C GLY A 531 30.75 -9.65 -28.65
N ARG A 532 31.39 -10.45 -27.79
CA ARG A 532 30.92 -11.79 -27.40
C ARG A 532 29.59 -11.71 -26.64
N SER A 533 29.49 -10.80 -25.68
CA SER A 533 28.25 -10.60 -24.90
C SER A 533 27.09 -10.15 -25.80
N LEU A 534 27.37 -9.27 -26.77
CA LEU A 534 26.40 -8.83 -27.76
C LEU A 534 25.92 -9.99 -28.65
N ALA A 535 26.83 -10.87 -29.10
CA ALA A 535 26.44 -12.02 -29.91
C ALA A 535 25.48 -12.96 -29.15
N VAL A 536 25.74 -13.22 -27.87
CA VAL A 536 24.84 -14.00 -27.00
C VAL A 536 23.48 -13.30 -26.83
N ALA A 537 23.49 -12.01 -26.53
CA ALA A 537 22.27 -11.23 -26.33
C ALA A 537 21.43 -11.15 -27.62
N GLN A 538 22.08 -10.96 -28.78
CA GLN A 538 21.39 -10.90 -30.07
C GLN A 538 20.78 -12.25 -30.43
N ALA A 539 21.51 -13.35 -30.27
CA ALA A 539 20.98 -14.69 -30.51
C ALA A 539 19.74 -14.97 -29.64
N LEU A 540 19.76 -14.54 -28.38
CA LEU A 540 18.60 -14.65 -27.50
C LEU A 540 17.43 -13.75 -27.93
N ALA A 541 17.70 -12.53 -28.38
CA ALA A 541 16.66 -11.62 -28.86
C ALA A 541 16.01 -12.12 -30.17
N ASP A 542 16.79 -12.70 -31.07
CA ASP A 542 16.32 -13.23 -32.35
C ASP A 542 15.45 -14.49 -32.17
N ASP A 543 15.65 -15.25 -31.10
CA ASP A 543 14.89 -16.47 -30.75
C ASP A 543 13.53 -16.17 -30.08
N ILE A 544 13.18 -14.88 -29.88
CA ILE A 544 11.91 -14.50 -29.26
C ILE A 544 10.84 -14.27 -30.32
N ASP A 545 9.81 -15.12 -30.29
CA ASP A 545 8.53 -14.82 -30.90
C ASP A 545 7.65 -13.99 -29.95
N PHE A 546 7.06 -12.92 -30.45
CA PHE A 546 6.30 -11.97 -29.63
C PHE A 546 5.06 -11.54 -30.41
N HIS A 547 3.88 -11.80 -29.84
CA HIS A 547 2.61 -11.35 -30.39
C HIS A 547 1.75 -10.64 -29.35
N VAL A 548 1.42 -9.37 -29.60
CA VAL A 548 0.62 -8.48 -28.77
C VAL A 548 -0.58 -8.01 -29.57
N PHE A 549 -1.77 -8.30 -29.07
CA PHE A 549 -3.01 -7.85 -29.68
C PHE A 549 -3.94 -7.22 -28.64
N SER A 550 -4.74 -6.26 -29.10
CA SER A 550 -5.77 -5.62 -28.28
C SER A 550 -7.11 -6.34 -28.48
N PHE A 551 -7.57 -7.07 -27.46
CA PHE A 551 -8.89 -7.68 -27.46
C PHE A 551 -9.98 -6.63 -27.19
N ARG A 552 -10.85 -6.37 -28.18
CA ARG A 552 -11.82 -5.25 -28.15
C ARG A 552 -13.28 -5.66 -27.96
N ASP A 553 -13.63 -6.94 -28.12
CA ASP A 553 -15.03 -7.38 -28.12
C ASP A 553 -15.71 -7.20 -26.76
N PHE A 554 -14.95 -7.42 -25.68
CA PHE A 554 -15.40 -7.22 -24.31
C PHE A 554 -14.24 -7.13 -23.33
N GLY A 555 -14.54 -6.71 -22.10
CA GLY A 555 -13.58 -6.72 -21.00
C GLY A 555 -14.23 -7.10 -19.67
N LYS A 556 -13.59 -6.70 -18.56
CA LYS A 556 -14.02 -7.03 -17.19
C LYS A 556 -15.49 -6.73 -16.90
N GLY A 557 -16.07 -5.72 -17.56
CA GLY A 557 -17.47 -5.33 -17.37
C GLY A 557 -18.47 -6.43 -17.75
N ARG A 558 -18.28 -7.09 -18.91
CA ARG A 558 -19.14 -8.21 -19.33
C ARG A 558 -18.84 -9.47 -18.53
N ILE A 559 -17.58 -9.80 -18.29
CA ILE A 559 -17.19 -11.00 -17.53
C ILE A 559 -17.78 -10.97 -16.11
N LYS A 560 -17.74 -9.81 -15.45
CA LYS A 560 -18.33 -9.65 -14.11
C LYS A 560 -19.85 -9.79 -14.09
N LYS A 561 -20.56 -9.47 -15.18
CA LYS A 561 -22.02 -9.73 -15.29
C LYS A 561 -22.33 -11.23 -15.27
N CYS A 562 -21.42 -12.05 -15.77
CA CYS A 562 -21.50 -13.51 -15.68
C CYS A 562 -21.11 -14.07 -14.30
N ARG A 563 -20.80 -13.21 -13.31
CA ARG A 563 -20.36 -13.60 -11.95
C ARG A 563 -19.08 -14.43 -11.91
N ILE A 564 -18.18 -14.21 -12.88
CA ILE A 564 -16.87 -14.88 -12.95
C ILE A 564 -15.76 -13.85 -12.69
N SER A 565 -14.67 -14.28 -12.04
CA SER A 565 -13.47 -13.45 -11.91
C SER A 565 -12.84 -13.22 -13.29
N PRO A 566 -12.57 -11.97 -13.70
CA PRO A 566 -11.90 -11.69 -14.97
C PRO A 566 -10.57 -12.42 -15.13
N ASP A 567 -9.79 -12.52 -14.06
CA ASP A 567 -8.52 -13.24 -14.07
C ASP A 567 -8.73 -14.74 -14.32
N ALA A 568 -9.61 -15.38 -13.53
CA ALA A 568 -9.93 -16.80 -13.72
C ALA A 568 -10.49 -17.11 -15.12
N PHE A 569 -11.28 -16.19 -15.68
CA PHE A 569 -11.80 -16.31 -17.06
C PHE A 569 -10.65 -16.33 -18.08
N ILE A 570 -9.69 -15.42 -17.96
CA ILE A 570 -8.52 -15.37 -18.85
C ILE A 570 -7.64 -16.62 -18.67
N GLN A 571 -7.39 -17.04 -17.42
CA GLN A 571 -6.61 -18.26 -17.15
C GLN A 571 -7.26 -19.51 -17.74
N LEU A 572 -8.58 -19.69 -17.61
CA LEU A 572 -9.31 -20.80 -18.23
C LEU A 572 -9.27 -20.74 -19.76
N THR A 573 -9.37 -19.54 -20.33
CA THR A 573 -9.28 -19.34 -21.77
C THR A 573 -7.89 -19.70 -22.29
N LEU A 574 -6.83 -19.33 -21.57
CA LEU A 574 -5.45 -19.70 -21.91
C LEU A 574 -5.24 -21.22 -21.87
N GLN A 575 -5.75 -21.89 -20.83
CA GLN A 575 -5.71 -23.35 -20.73
C GLN A 575 -6.43 -24.02 -21.91
N LEU A 576 -7.63 -23.54 -22.26
CA LEU A 576 -8.39 -24.06 -23.40
C LEU A 576 -7.67 -23.82 -24.73
N ALA A 577 -7.11 -22.62 -24.92
CA ALA A 577 -6.35 -22.29 -26.12
C ALA A 577 -5.13 -23.19 -26.28
N TYR A 578 -4.35 -23.38 -25.22
CA TYR A 578 -3.19 -24.27 -25.22
C TYR A 578 -3.60 -25.72 -25.51
N TYR A 579 -4.60 -26.24 -24.79
CA TYR A 579 -5.08 -27.61 -25.00
C TYR A 579 -5.58 -27.87 -26.43
N ARG A 580 -6.20 -26.88 -27.08
CA ARG A 580 -6.62 -27.02 -28.48
C ARG A 580 -5.46 -27.13 -29.47
N VAL A 581 -4.30 -26.57 -29.14
CA VAL A 581 -3.12 -26.56 -30.01
C VAL A 581 -2.25 -27.78 -29.74
N THR A 582 -2.00 -28.09 -28.47
CA THR A 582 -1.01 -29.11 -28.08
C THR A 582 -1.64 -30.43 -27.64
N HIS A 583 -2.95 -30.46 -27.37
CA HIS A 583 -3.64 -31.54 -26.67
C HIS A 583 -3.05 -31.86 -25.28
N SER A 584 -2.36 -30.90 -24.66
CA SER A 584 -1.77 -30.99 -23.33
C SER A 584 -2.21 -29.80 -22.45
N LEU A 585 -1.91 -29.86 -21.13
CA LEU A 585 -2.29 -28.80 -20.18
C LEU A 585 -1.09 -27.90 -19.83
N LEU A 586 -1.39 -26.65 -19.49
CA LEU A 586 -0.40 -25.60 -19.22
C LEU A 586 -0.20 -25.46 -17.70
N THR A 587 1.04 -25.39 -17.21
CA THR A 587 1.36 -25.69 -15.81
C THR A 587 1.57 -24.49 -14.87
N HIS A 588 1.62 -23.25 -15.37
CA HIS A 588 2.12 -22.13 -14.56
C HIS A 588 1.25 -20.87 -14.56
N SER A 589 0.91 -20.35 -13.37
CA SER A 589 0.45 -18.97 -13.15
C SER A 589 1.09 -18.37 -11.89
N SER A 590 1.39 -17.08 -11.93
CA SER A 590 1.93 -16.33 -10.79
C SER A 590 0.80 -15.76 -9.91
N LEU A 591 0.92 -15.86 -8.58
CA LEU A 591 -0.05 -15.33 -7.61
C LEU A 591 0.64 -14.36 -6.64
N LEU A 592 0.05 -13.17 -6.46
CA LEU A 592 0.61 -12.12 -5.60
C LEU A 592 0.34 -12.41 -4.12
N THR A 593 1.39 -12.39 -3.26
CA THR A 593 1.23 -12.59 -1.80
C THR A 593 1.53 -11.36 -0.94
N HIS A 594 1.40 -10.16 -1.52
CA HIS A 594 1.67 -8.87 -0.85
C HIS A 594 0.90 -8.60 0.45
N SER A 595 -0.05 -9.43 0.87
CA SER A 595 -0.76 -9.29 2.17
C SER A 595 0.12 -9.63 3.39
N LEU A 596 1.37 -10.04 3.18
CA LEU A 596 2.29 -10.55 4.20
C LEU A 596 3.59 -9.74 4.24
N THR A 597 4.30 -9.73 5.37
CA THR A 597 5.58 -8.98 5.49
C THR A 597 6.63 -9.47 4.49
N HIS A 598 7.31 -8.55 3.80
CA HIS A 598 8.41 -8.83 2.84
C HIS A 598 8.12 -9.91 1.78
N SER A 599 6.85 -10.15 1.45
CA SER A 599 6.44 -11.18 0.48
C SER A 599 6.63 -10.75 -0.97
N SER A 600 7.05 -11.69 -1.83
CA SER A 600 6.98 -11.62 -3.30
C SER A 600 5.87 -12.56 -3.81
N LEU A 601 5.91 -13.00 -5.07
CA LEU A 601 4.97 -13.93 -5.68
C LEU A 601 5.04 -15.32 -5.02
N LEU A 602 3.89 -15.98 -4.85
CA LEU A 602 3.81 -17.44 -4.73
C LEU A 602 3.29 -18.00 -6.06
N THR A 603 3.73 -19.19 -6.41
CA THR A 603 3.25 -19.90 -7.60
C THR A 603 1.86 -20.48 -7.36
N HIS A 604 0.97 -20.36 -8.36
CA HIS A 604 -0.29 -21.09 -8.44
C HIS A 604 -0.22 -22.07 -9.61
N SER A 605 -0.39 -23.36 -9.33
CA SER A 605 -0.54 -24.35 -10.40
C SER A 605 -1.90 -24.18 -11.06
N LEU A 606 -1.91 -23.91 -12.38
CA LEU A 606 -3.14 -23.77 -13.16
C LEU A 606 -3.89 -25.09 -13.38
N THR A 607 -3.24 -26.22 -13.13
CA THR A 607 -3.77 -27.55 -13.38
C THR A 607 -4.53 -28.08 -12.16
N HIS A 608 -5.78 -27.64 -12.01
CA HIS A 608 -6.72 -28.28 -11.10
C HIS A 608 -7.55 -29.33 -11.86
N SER A 609 -8.02 -30.39 -11.17
CA SER A 609 -8.85 -31.44 -11.76
C SER A 609 -10.16 -30.91 -12.38
N LEU A 610 -10.72 -29.83 -11.81
CA LEU A 610 -11.86 -29.08 -12.37
C LEU A 610 -11.51 -28.42 -13.72
N THR A 611 -10.31 -27.87 -13.87
CA THR A 611 -9.84 -27.28 -15.14
C THR A 611 -9.77 -28.35 -16.23
N HIS A 612 -9.20 -29.52 -15.92
CA HIS A 612 -9.15 -30.65 -16.84
C HIS A 612 -10.54 -31.13 -17.27
N SER A 613 -11.47 -31.31 -16.32
CA SER A 613 -12.84 -31.74 -16.61
C SER A 613 -13.62 -30.70 -17.43
N LEU A 614 -13.48 -29.41 -17.11
CA LEU A 614 -14.10 -28.31 -17.86
C LEU A 614 -13.52 -28.19 -19.27
N THR A 615 -12.19 -28.23 -19.43
CA THR A 615 -11.53 -28.14 -20.74
C THR A 615 -11.90 -29.33 -21.61
N HIS A 616 -11.88 -30.55 -21.08
CA HIS A 616 -12.28 -31.74 -21.83
C HIS A 616 -13.77 -31.71 -22.22
N SER A 617 -14.67 -31.30 -21.31
CA SER A 617 -16.10 -31.17 -21.56
C SER A 617 -16.45 -30.06 -22.57
N LEU A 618 -15.78 -28.91 -22.49
CA LEU A 618 -15.92 -27.81 -23.46
C LEU A 618 -15.39 -28.19 -24.83
N THR A 619 -14.26 -28.89 -24.91
CA THR A 619 -13.67 -29.33 -26.18
C THR A 619 -14.55 -30.39 -26.82
N HIS A 620 -15.05 -31.36 -26.05
CA HIS A 620 -15.98 -32.39 -26.52
C HIS A 620 -17.33 -31.79 -26.97
N SER A 621 -17.85 -30.78 -26.27
CA SER A 621 -19.08 -30.08 -26.67
C SER A 621 -18.89 -29.24 -27.94
N LEU A 622 -17.70 -28.67 -28.15
CA LEU A 622 -17.37 -27.84 -29.31
C LEU A 622 -17.01 -28.66 -30.56
N THR A 623 -16.41 -29.84 -30.40
CA THR A 623 -16.22 -30.80 -31.49
C THR A 623 -17.54 -31.45 -31.91
N HIS A 624 -18.44 -31.74 -30.95
CA HIS A 624 -19.78 -32.24 -31.30
C HIS A 624 -20.63 -31.17 -32.00
N SER A 625 -20.51 -29.90 -31.61
CA SER A 625 -21.24 -28.81 -32.28
C SER A 625 -20.63 -28.44 -33.64
N SER A 626 -19.31 -28.58 -33.86
CA SER A 626 -18.70 -28.38 -35.18
C SER A 626 -19.00 -29.52 -36.17
N LEU A 627 -19.16 -30.76 -35.68
CA LEU A 627 -19.64 -31.90 -36.47
C LEU A 627 -21.14 -31.77 -36.84
N LEU A 628 -21.94 -31.12 -36.00
CA LEU A 628 -23.36 -30.83 -36.28
C LEU A 628 -23.57 -29.65 -37.25
N THR A 629 -22.58 -28.76 -37.42
CA THR A 629 -22.67 -27.62 -38.36
C THR A 629 -22.37 -27.95 -39.82
N HIS A 630 -21.94 -29.18 -40.15
CA HIS A 630 -21.69 -29.58 -41.54
C HIS A 630 -22.89 -30.26 -42.25
N SER A 631 -24.03 -30.36 -41.57
CA SER A 631 -25.29 -30.82 -42.14
C SER A 631 -26.41 -29.89 -41.69
N LEU A 632 -27.11 -29.29 -42.67
CA LEU A 632 -28.43 -28.61 -42.61
C LEU A 632 -28.41 -27.16 -43.09
N THR A 633 -28.70 -26.98 -44.39
CA THR A 633 -29.40 -25.83 -44.97
C THR A 633 -30.91 -25.91 -44.67
N PRO A 634 -31.68 -24.81 -44.82
CA PRO A 634 -32.72 -24.43 -43.87
C PRO A 634 -34.12 -24.91 -44.29
N HIS A 635 -34.93 -25.37 -43.34
CA HIS A 635 -36.38 -25.12 -43.32
C HIS A 635 -36.98 -25.46 -41.95
N SER A 636 -37.73 -24.50 -41.40
CA SER A 636 -38.84 -24.58 -40.42
C SER A 636 -38.89 -25.74 -39.41
N LEU A 637 -38.97 -25.42 -38.11
CA LEU A 637 -40.03 -25.86 -37.17
C LEU A 637 -39.78 -25.34 -35.74
N THR A 638 -40.88 -25.29 -34.98
CA THR A 638 -41.25 -24.44 -33.82
C THR A 638 -40.76 -24.90 -32.42
N PRO A 639 -40.85 -24.04 -31.37
CA PRO A 639 -40.26 -24.30 -30.05
C PRO A 639 -41.20 -25.13 -29.15
N HIS A 640 -41.08 -26.46 -29.21
CA HIS A 640 -41.74 -27.39 -28.28
C HIS A 640 -40.81 -28.55 -27.93
N SER A 641 -39.81 -28.29 -27.09
CA SER A 641 -39.04 -29.36 -26.40
C SER A 641 -38.21 -28.88 -25.20
N LEU A 642 -38.20 -27.57 -24.87
CA LEU A 642 -37.50 -27.03 -23.70
C LEU A 642 -38.41 -26.69 -22.51
N THR A 643 -39.69 -27.06 -22.59
CA THR A 643 -40.72 -26.79 -21.56
C THR A 643 -41.06 -28.02 -20.71
N HIS A 644 -40.43 -29.18 -20.92
CA HIS A 644 -40.77 -30.45 -20.24
C HIS A 644 -39.76 -30.89 -19.16
N SER A 645 -38.82 -30.04 -18.76
CA SER A 645 -37.89 -30.32 -17.64
C SER A 645 -37.90 -29.26 -16.53
N LEU A 646 -38.83 -28.29 -16.59
CA LEU A 646 -39.00 -27.23 -15.59
C LEU A 646 -40.42 -27.18 -14.97
N THR A 647 -41.21 -28.24 -15.12
CA THR A 647 -42.61 -28.31 -14.66
C THR A 647 -42.90 -29.49 -13.71
N HIS A 648 -41.92 -29.91 -12.92
CA HIS A 648 -42.17 -30.74 -11.74
C HIS A 648 -41.41 -30.20 -10.53
N SER A 649 -42.04 -29.26 -9.83
CA SER A 649 -42.01 -29.06 -8.36
C SER A 649 -42.18 -27.58 -7.97
N SER A 650 -43.26 -26.96 -8.41
CA SER A 650 -43.90 -25.90 -7.63
C SER A 650 -45.41 -25.94 -7.85
N LEU A 651 -46.14 -26.30 -6.79
CA LEU A 651 -47.36 -25.61 -6.35
C LEU A 651 -47.76 -26.12 -4.96
N THR A 652 -48.09 -25.16 -4.12
CA THR A 652 -48.25 -25.14 -2.66
C THR A 652 -49.63 -25.74 -2.22
N PRO A 653 -50.00 -25.81 -0.93
CA PRO A 653 -50.51 -24.60 -0.27
C PRO A 653 -50.23 -24.44 1.23
N HIS A 654 -50.26 -23.15 1.60
CA HIS A 654 -50.48 -22.56 2.91
C HIS A 654 -51.53 -23.27 3.76
N SER A 655 -51.13 -23.76 4.94
CA SER A 655 -52.02 -23.90 6.12
C SER A 655 -51.29 -24.26 7.44
N SER A 656 -49.98 -24.52 7.43
CA SER A 656 -49.21 -24.91 8.64
C SER A 656 -48.30 -23.81 9.23
N LEU A 657 -48.33 -22.60 8.64
CA LEU A 657 -47.37 -21.53 8.94
C LEU A 657 -47.88 -20.46 9.93
N THR A 658 -49.13 -20.55 10.38
CA THR A 658 -49.73 -19.63 11.35
C THR A 658 -49.84 -20.20 12.78
N HIS A 659 -49.65 -21.52 12.97
CA HIS A 659 -49.70 -22.15 14.30
C HIS A 659 -48.31 -22.54 14.84
N SER A 660 -47.29 -22.61 13.99
CA SER A 660 -45.89 -22.88 14.39
C SER A 660 -45.13 -21.61 14.80
N LEU A 661 -45.54 -20.44 14.29
CA LEU A 661 -44.90 -19.15 14.53
C LEU A 661 -45.31 -18.46 15.84
N THR A 662 -46.41 -18.86 16.46
CA THR A 662 -46.88 -18.33 17.74
C THR A 662 -46.33 -19.09 18.96
N HIS A 663 -45.85 -20.33 18.78
CA HIS A 663 -45.31 -21.15 19.88
C HIS A 663 -43.76 -21.18 19.95
N SER A 664 -43.06 -20.75 18.89
CA SER A 664 -41.58 -20.71 18.87
C SER A 664 -40.99 -19.37 19.34
N LEU A 665 -41.81 -18.34 19.56
CA LEU A 665 -41.37 -16.95 19.81
C LEU A 665 -41.47 -16.49 21.27
N GLN A 666 -41.73 -17.39 22.24
CA GLN A 666 -41.79 -17.01 23.66
C GLN A 666 -40.91 -17.81 24.64
N HIS A 667 -40.22 -18.89 24.24
CA HIS A 667 -39.54 -19.75 25.23
C HIS A 667 -38.08 -20.20 24.98
N THR A 668 -37.37 -19.73 23.94
CA THR A 668 -36.02 -20.26 23.62
C THR A 668 -34.81 -19.30 23.61
N PRO A 669 -34.90 -17.96 23.74
CA PRO A 669 -33.69 -17.13 23.65
C PRO A 669 -32.98 -16.84 24.99
N THR A 670 -33.56 -17.19 26.14
CA THR A 670 -32.97 -16.85 27.47
C THR A 670 -32.24 -18.02 28.14
N HIS A 671 -32.55 -19.28 27.81
CA HIS A 671 -31.92 -20.44 28.44
C HIS A 671 -30.70 -20.97 27.69
N SER A 672 -30.66 -20.81 26.36
CA SER A 672 -29.59 -21.35 25.50
C SER A 672 -28.32 -20.48 25.51
N LEU A 673 -28.47 -19.15 25.48
CA LEU A 673 -27.35 -18.19 25.48
C LEU A 673 -26.60 -18.14 26.82
N THR A 674 -27.30 -18.33 27.93
CA THR A 674 -26.73 -18.26 29.29
C THR A 674 -25.94 -19.53 29.63
N HIS A 675 -26.38 -20.69 29.13
CA HIS A 675 -25.76 -21.99 29.40
C HIS A 675 -24.54 -22.28 28.49
N SER A 676 -24.48 -21.71 27.28
CA SER A 676 -23.34 -21.92 26.37
C SER A 676 -22.15 -21.00 26.68
N LEU A 677 -22.39 -19.76 27.13
CA LEU A 677 -21.31 -18.79 27.39
C LEU A 677 -20.61 -18.99 28.75
N THR A 678 -21.30 -19.56 29.74
CA THR A 678 -20.74 -19.79 31.08
C THR A 678 -19.93 -21.09 31.17
N HIS A 679 -20.34 -22.16 30.47
CA HIS A 679 -19.69 -23.47 30.58
C HIS A 679 -18.49 -23.68 29.66
N SER A 680 -18.38 -23.00 28.50
CA SER A 680 -17.30 -23.27 27.53
C SER A 680 -16.11 -22.30 27.60
N LEU A 681 -16.31 -21.09 28.11
CA LEU A 681 -15.31 -20.01 28.04
C LEU A 681 -14.61 -19.68 29.36
N LEU A 682 -15.22 -19.99 30.52
CA LEU A 682 -14.72 -19.51 31.82
C LEU A 682 -14.15 -20.60 32.75
N THR A 683 -14.62 -21.84 32.71
CA THR A 683 -14.20 -22.88 33.69
C THR A 683 -13.11 -23.82 33.18
N HIS A 684 -13.05 -24.13 31.87
CA HIS A 684 -12.16 -25.19 31.38
C HIS A 684 -10.87 -24.67 30.71
N SER A 685 -10.90 -23.52 30.04
CA SER A 685 -9.74 -22.99 29.31
C SER A 685 -8.84 -22.14 30.22
N LEU A 686 -9.41 -21.20 30.99
CA LEU A 686 -8.66 -20.24 31.79
C LEU A 686 -7.96 -20.89 32.99
N THR A 687 -8.68 -21.73 33.73
CA THR A 687 -8.16 -22.47 34.90
C THR A 687 -7.11 -23.49 34.51
N HIS A 688 -7.35 -24.26 33.43
CA HIS A 688 -6.38 -25.24 32.96
C HIS A 688 -5.15 -24.60 32.32
N SER A 689 -5.28 -23.44 31.66
CA SER A 689 -4.13 -22.75 31.08
C SER A 689 -3.27 -22.03 32.13
N LEU A 690 -3.88 -21.33 33.09
CA LEU A 690 -3.12 -20.57 34.10
C LEU A 690 -2.46 -21.50 35.11
N THR A 691 -3.18 -22.50 35.64
CA THR A 691 -2.61 -23.39 36.66
C THR A 691 -1.51 -24.27 36.05
N HIS A 692 -1.66 -24.73 34.81
CA HIS A 692 -0.65 -25.56 34.17
C HIS A 692 0.55 -24.75 33.66
N SER A 693 0.39 -23.49 33.25
CA SER A 693 1.53 -22.65 32.83
C SER A 693 2.32 -22.10 34.01
N LEU A 694 1.64 -21.67 35.08
CA LEU A 694 2.31 -21.03 36.23
C LEU A 694 3.07 -22.07 37.06
N THR A 695 2.45 -23.22 37.37
CA THR A 695 3.09 -24.30 38.12
C THR A 695 4.27 -24.88 37.34
N HIS A 696 4.12 -25.10 36.02
CA HIS A 696 5.22 -25.60 35.19
C HIS A 696 6.35 -24.58 35.01
N SER A 697 6.07 -23.27 35.03
CA SER A 697 7.10 -22.22 34.92
C SER A 697 7.88 -21.96 36.22
N LEU A 698 7.23 -22.11 37.39
CA LEU A 698 7.90 -21.95 38.68
C LEU A 698 8.76 -23.18 39.04
N THR A 699 8.29 -24.40 38.76
CA THR A 699 9.05 -25.62 39.06
C THR A 699 10.30 -25.78 38.17
N HIS A 700 10.27 -25.26 36.94
CA HIS A 700 11.40 -25.33 36.01
C HIS A 700 12.45 -24.22 36.17
N SER A 701 12.10 -23.10 36.83
CA SER A 701 13.01 -21.96 37.02
C SER A 701 13.77 -22.00 38.35
N LEU A 702 13.26 -22.69 39.37
CA LEU A 702 13.84 -22.75 40.72
C LEU A 702 14.66 -24.03 41.02
N THR A 703 14.71 -24.99 40.11
CA THR A 703 15.43 -26.26 40.28
C THR A 703 16.96 -26.21 40.12
N PRO A 704 17.59 -25.22 39.43
CA PRO A 704 19.05 -25.25 39.31
C PRO A 704 19.84 -24.51 40.40
N THR A 705 19.23 -23.68 41.28
CA THR A 705 20.01 -22.63 41.97
C THR A 705 20.12 -22.66 43.49
N HIS A 706 19.32 -23.39 44.30
CA HIS A 706 19.49 -23.37 45.77
C HIS A 706 19.08 -24.69 46.49
N PRO A 707 19.68 -25.01 47.65
CA PRO A 707 19.47 -26.30 48.34
C PRO A 707 18.09 -26.42 49.00
N ASN A 708 17.63 -27.68 49.09
CA ASN A 708 16.28 -28.20 49.37
C ASN A 708 15.54 -27.73 50.65
N SER A 709 16.05 -26.80 51.46
CA SER A 709 15.36 -26.32 52.66
C SER A 709 14.42 -25.12 52.41
N LEU A 710 14.72 -24.29 51.41
CA LEU A 710 13.90 -23.13 51.01
C LEU A 710 12.67 -23.50 50.17
N THR A 711 12.73 -24.65 49.48
CA THR A 711 11.62 -25.18 48.69
C THR A 711 10.46 -25.63 49.59
N HIS A 712 10.73 -26.11 50.80
CA HIS A 712 9.66 -26.59 51.68
C HIS A 712 8.99 -25.45 52.47
N SER A 713 9.69 -24.34 52.74
CA SER A 713 9.17 -23.21 53.53
C SER A 713 8.37 -22.19 52.72
N LEU A 714 8.63 -22.05 51.41
CA LEU A 714 7.93 -21.12 50.52
C LEU A 714 6.78 -21.77 49.73
N THR A 715 6.92 -23.05 49.34
CA THR A 715 5.94 -23.69 48.45
C THR A 715 4.67 -24.09 49.19
N HIS A 716 4.77 -24.54 50.45
CA HIS A 716 3.61 -24.99 51.23
C HIS A 716 2.63 -23.85 51.60
N PRO A 717 3.07 -22.65 52.08
CA PRO A 717 2.15 -21.56 52.37
C PRO A 717 1.64 -20.82 51.13
N LEU A 718 2.45 -20.74 50.04
CA LEU A 718 2.04 -20.08 48.80
C LEU A 718 1.05 -20.93 47.99
N THR A 719 1.21 -22.25 47.98
CA THR A 719 0.24 -23.17 47.36
C THR A 719 -1.05 -23.21 48.18
N HIS A 720 -0.97 -23.17 49.51
CA HIS A 720 -2.15 -23.12 50.38
C HIS A 720 -2.91 -21.78 50.27
N SER A 721 -2.23 -20.64 50.12
CA SER A 721 -2.87 -19.32 49.96
C SER A 721 -3.50 -19.11 48.57
N LEU A 722 -2.86 -19.60 47.50
CA LEU A 722 -3.43 -19.59 46.16
C LEU A 722 -4.60 -20.58 46.01
N THR A 723 -4.54 -21.75 46.65
CA THR A 723 -5.64 -22.74 46.59
C THR A 723 -6.88 -22.28 47.38
N HIS A 724 -6.70 -21.53 48.49
CA HIS A 724 -7.82 -20.95 49.24
C HIS A 724 -8.41 -19.69 48.61
N SER A 725 -7.59 -18.83 47.99
CA SER A 725 -8.06 -17.61 47.30
C SER A 725 -8.76 -17.90 45.96
N LEU A 726 -8.49 -19.06 45.35
CA LEU A 726 -9.09 -19.52 44.08
C LEU A 726 -10.13 -20.64 44.28
N THR A 727 -10.76 -20.75 45.45
CA THR A 727 -11.91 -21.65 45.59
C THR A 727 -13.12 -21.13 44.80
N PRO A 728 -13.92 -22.02 44.16
CA PRO A 728 -15.01 -21.61 43.29
C PRO A 728 -16.03 -20.68 43.95
N HIS A 729 -16.20 -20.75 45.27
CA HIS A 729 -17.32 -20.07 45.94
C HIS A 729 -17.17 -18.53 46.01
N SER A 730 -15.97 -17.96 46.16
CA SER A 730 -15.77 -16.50 46.31
C SER A 730 -15.70 -15.75 44.96
N LEU A 731 -15.07 -16.36 43.96
CA LEU A 731 -15.02 -15.83 42.58
C LEU A 731 -16.34 -16.03 41.84
N THR A 732 -17.04 -17.15 42.06
CA THR A 732 -18.37 -17.36 41.49
C THR A 732 -19.39 -16.44 42.14
N HIS A 733 -19.35 -16.19 43.45
CA HIS A 733 -20.31 -15.28 44.09
C HIS A 733 -20.08 -13.80 43.74
N SER A 734 -18.84 -13.34 43.57
CA SER A 734 -18.54 -11.94 43.22
C SER A 734 -18.76 -11.62 41.73
N LEU A 735 -18.43 -12.54 40.82
CA LEU A 735 -18.72 -12.38 39.39
C LEU A 735 -20.20 -12.61 39.07
N THR A 736 -20.85 -13.61 39.68
CA THR A 736 -22.27 -13.87 39.44
C THR A 736 -23.12 -12.72 40.00
N HIS A 737 -22.78 -12.14 41.15
CA HIS A 737 -23.53 -11.01 41.68
C HIS A 737 -23.28 -9.69 40.92
N SER A 738 -22.10 -9.47 40.34
CA SER A 738 -21.81 -8.26 39.55
C SER A 738 -22.29 -8.34 38.10
N LEU A 739 -22.16 -9.50 37.44
CA LEU A 739 -22.72 -9.71 36.09
C LEU A 739 -24.24 -9.85 36.12
N THR A 740 -24.83 -10.61 37.07
CA THR A 740 -26.29 -10.75 37.12
C THR A 740 -26.95 -9.43 37.47
N HIS A 741 -26.36 -8.62 38.35
CA HIS A 741 -26.93 -7.31 38.69
C HIS A 741 -26.72 -6.27 37.58
N SER A 742 -25.61 -6.28 36.83
CA SER A 742 -25.39 -5.33 35.73
C SER A 742 -26.10 -5.71 34.43
N LEU A 743 -26.18 -7.00 34.07
CA LEU A 743 -26.92 -7.47 32.90
C LEU A 743 -28.43 -7.44 33.13
N THR A 744 -28.93 -7.89 34.29
CA THR A 744 -30.39 -7.86 34.56
C THR A 744 -30.88 -6.42 34.71
N HIS A 745 -30.08 -5.50 35.22
CA HIS A 745 -30.49 -4.09 35.33
C HIS A 745 -30.30 -3.29 34.03
N SER A 746 -29.37 -3.66 33.14
CA SER A 746 -29.20 -2.98 31.84
C SER A 746 -30.09 -3.56 30.73
N LEU A 747 -30.33 -4.88 30.71
CA LEU A 747 -31.17 -5.53 29.70
C LEU A 747 -32.66 -5.33 30.01
N THR A 748 -33.09 -5.45 31.27
CA THR A 748 -34.50 -5.22 31.66
C THR A 748 -34.89 -3.75 31.47
N HIS A 749 -33.96 -2.82 31.73
CA HIS A 749 -34.17 -1.37 31.61
C HIS A 749 -34.06 -0.86 30.16
N SER A 750 -33.33 -1.55 29.27
CA SER A 750 -33.27 -1.24 27.84
C SER A 750 -34.41 -1.90 27.03
N LEU A 751 -34.90 -3.07 27.44
CA LEU A 751 -36.05 -3.74 26.80
C LEU A 751 -37.41 -3.13 27.20
N THR A 752 -37.59 -2.67 28.45
CA THR A 752 -38.82 -1.93 28.84
C THR A 752 -38.90 -0.53 28.20
N HIS A 753 -37.76 0.12 27.92
CA HIS A 753 -37.73 1.40 27.21
C HIS A 753 -37.82 1.28 25.67
N SER A 754 -37.42 0.15 25.07
CA SER A 754 -37.57 -0.06 23.63
C SER A 754 -38.96 -0.56 23.22
N LEU A 755 -39.68 -1.26 24.11
CA LEU A 755 -41.08 -1.69 23.91
C LEU A 755 -42.11 -0.59 24.21
N SER A 756 -41.76 0.44 24.98
CA SER A 756 -42.59 1.66 25.13
C SER A 756 -42.38 2.66 23.99
N LEU A 757 -41.29 2.55 23.23
CA LEU A 757 -41.00 3.38 22.05
C LEU A 757 -41.81 2.96 20.81
N THR A 758 -42.11 1.67 20.66
CA THR A 758 -42.91 1.16 19.53
C THR A 758 -44.40 1.48 19.70
N HIS A 759 -44.92 1.49 20.93
CA HIS A 759 -46.31 1.91 21.17
C HIS A 759 -46.49 3.44 21.05
N SER A 760 -45.48 4.24 21.46
CA SER A 760 -45.51 5.70 21.30
C SER A 760 -45.24 6.18 19.86
N LEU A 761 -44.42 5.47 19.06
CA LEU A 761 -44.25 5.78 17.64
C LEU A 761 -45.51 5.47 16.82
N THR A 762 -46.20 4.37 17.11
CA THR A 762 -47.42 4.00 16.37
C THR A 762 -48.57 4.96 16.71
N HIS A 763 -48.65 5.45 17.96
CA HIS A 763 -49.66 6.42 18.37
C HIS A 763 -49.34 7.88 17.94
N SER A 764 -48.06 8.25 17.81
CA SER A 764 -47.64 9.59 17.37
C SER A 764 -47.64 9.78 15.84
N LEU A 765 -47.34 8.73 15.07
CA LEU A 765 -47.37 8.76 13.60
C LEU A 765 -48.80 8.82 13.04
N THR A 766 -49.80 8.37 13.81
CA THR A 766 -51.21 8.42 13.41
C THR A 766 -51.85 9.79 13.69
N HIS A 767 -51.28 10.60 14.61
CA HIS A 767 -51.75 11.95 14.93
C HIS A 767 -50.99 13.09 14.22
N SER A 768 -49.81 12.84 13.64
CA SER A 768 -49.00 13.86 12.97
C SER A 768 -49.29 14.04 11.46
N LEU A 769 -50.23 13.26 10.91
CA LEU A 769 -50.74 13.39 9.54
C LEU A 769 -51.94 14.34 9.39
N LEU A 770 -52.30 15.09 10.45
CA LEU A 770 -53.34 16.11 10.41
C LEU A 770 -52.83 17.37 11.13
N THR A 771 -52.28 18.33 10.36
CA THR A 771 -52.30 19.81 10.52
C THR A 771 -50.93 20.49 10.23
N PRO A 772 -50.84 21.54 9.38
CA PRO A 772 -49.59 21.97 8.75
C PRO A 772 -48.82 23.10 9.47
N HIS A 773 -49.06 23.34 10.76
CA HIS A 773 -48.64 24.60 11.43
C HIS A 773 -47.52 24.46 12.49
N SER A 774 -47.02 23.26 12.79
CA SER A 774 -46.03 23.03 13.86
C SER A 774 -44.58 22.79 13.38
N LEU A 775 -44.38 22.55 12.08
CA LEU A 775 -43.06 22.26 11.49
C LEU A 775 -42.25 23.54 11.18
N THR A 776 -42.94 24.65 10.91
CA THR A 776 -42.32 25.96 10.67
C THR A 776 -41.85 26.62 11.98
N HIS A 777 -42.53 26.38 13.09
CA HIS A 777 -42.18 26.97 14.39
C HIS A 777 -41.01 26.23 15.07
N SER A 778 -40.87 24.92 14.86
CA SER A 778 -39.81 24.12 15.50
C SER A 778 -38.46 24.24 14.80
N LEU A 779 -38.42 24.41 13.47
CA LEU A 779 -37.17 24.63 12.73
C LEU A 779 -36.55 26.01 13.01
N THR A 780 -37.37 27.06 13.10
CA THR A 780 -36.88 28.42 13.39
C THR A 780 -36.32 28.51 14.82
N HIS A 781 -36.94 27.81 15.78
CA HIS A 781 -36.53 27.80 17.19
C HIS A 781 -35.31 26.90 17.46
N SER A 782 -35.08 25.85 16.65
CA SER A 782 -33.91 24.98 16.80
C SER A 782 -32.66 25.54 16.12
N LEU A 783 -32.81 26.27 14.99
CA LEU A 783 -31.69 26.93 14.31
C LEU A 783 -31.21 28.21 15.01
N THR A 784 -32.10 28.96 15.68
CA THR A 784 -31.71 30.16 16.45
C THR A 784 -31.08 29.84 17.82
N HIS A 785 -31.37 28.67 18.41
CA HIS A 785 -30.90 28.36 19.77
C HIS A 785 -29.75 27.36 19.87
N SER A 786 -29.36 26.69 18.77
CA SER A 786 -28.26 25.71 18.80
C SER A 786 -26.93 26.19 18.18
N ASN A 787 -26.95 27.06 17.17
CA ASN A 787 -25.73 27.45 16.44
C ASN A 787 -25.06 28.77 16.89
N THR A 788 -25.74 29.61 17.68
CA THR A 788 -25.16 30.84 18.24
C THR A 788 -24.38 30.63 19.56
N PRO A 789 -24.72 29.70 20.47
CA PRO A 789 -23.92 29.49 21.69
C PRO A 789 -22.62 28.70 21.44
N GLN A 790 -22.58 27.82 20.42
CA GLN A 790 -21.39 26.99 20.15
C GLN A 790 -20.25 27.76 19.46
N LEU A 791 -20.54 28.66 18.53
CA LEU A 791 -19.52 29.50 17.87
C LEU A 791 -18.95 30.58 18.80
N THR A 792 -19.79 31.14 19.68
CA THR A 792 -19.37 32.16 20.65
C THR A 792 -18.47 31.54 21.73
N HIS A 793 -18.76 30.34 22.22
CA HIS A 793 -17.97 29.70 23.27
C HIS A 793 -16.62 29.16 22.76
N SER A 794 -16.54 28.66 21.52
CA SER A 794 -15.28 28.14 20.96
C SER A 794 -14.29 29.23 20.56
N LEU A 795 -14.76 30.39 20.07
CA LEU A 795 -13.88 31.52 19.74
C LEU A 795 -13.43 32.29 20.98
N THR A 796 -14.31 32.48 21.97
CA THR A 796 -13.96 33.21 23.21
C THR A 796 -12.97 32.42 24.06
N HIS A 797 -13.09 31.10 24.16
CA HIS A 797 -12.20 30.30 25.00
C HIS A 797 -10.81 30.08 24.36
N SER A 798 -10.71 30.06 23.02
CA SER A 798 -9.43 29.88 22.32
C SER A 798 -8.60 31.17 22.29
N LEU A 799 -9.22 32.34 22.09
CA LEU A 799 -8.51 33.63 22.09
C LEU A 799 -8.10 34.10 23.50
N THR A 800 -8.95 33.84 24.51
CA THR A 800 -8.65 34.24 25.90
C THR A 800 -7.46 33.45 26.41
N HIS A 801 -7.42 32.13 26.21
CA HIS A 801 -6.37 31.29 26.79
C HIS A 801 -4.99 31.48 26.12
N SER A 802 -4.94 31.87 24.84
CA SER A 802 -3.68 32.15 24.15
C SER A 802 -3.10 33.52 24.50
N LEU A 803 -3.94 34.53 24.80
CA LEU A 803 -3.47 35.89 25.08
C LEU A 803 -3.10 36.12 26.57
N THR A 804 -3.74 35.40 27.51
CA THR A 804 -3.38 35.47 28.94
C THR A 804 -1.99 34.90 29.22
N HIS A 805 -1.53 33.94 28.41
CA HIS A 805 -0.24 33.29 28.61
C HIS A 805 0.96 34.09 28.04
N SER A 806 0.71 35.03 27.14
CA SER A 806 1.73 35.92 26.56
C SER A 806 1.98 37.22 27.34
N LEU A 807 1.09 37.58 28.28
CA LEU A 807 1.12 38.88 28.97
C LEU A 807 1.34 38.82 30.49
N THR A 808 1.63 37.64 31.06
CA THR A 808 2.04 37.48 32.47
C THR A 808 3.51 37.86 32.75
N HIS A 809 4.23 38.43 31.78
CA HIS A 809 5.58 38.96 31.98
C HIS A 809 5.62 40.49 31.82
N SER A 810 4.91 41.25 32.66
CA SER A 810 5.28 42.65 33.00
C SER A 810 4.25 43.27 33.95
N HIS A 811 4.65 43.55 35.18
CA HIS A 811 3.75 43.76 36.33
C HIS A 811 3.35 45.24 36.60
N SER A 812 3.15 46.08 35.56
CA SER A 812 2.90 47.52 35.79
C SER A 812 1.81 48.19 34.93
N LEU A 813 1.12 47.46 34.04
CA LEU A 813 0.10 48.02 33.14
C LEU A 813 -1.36 47.68 33.53
N THR A 814 -1.58 47.04 34.68
CA THR A 814 -2.88 46.45 35.05
C THR A 814 -3.89 47.46 35.61
N HIS A 815 -3.47 48.64 36.07
CA HIS A 815 -4.37 49.55 36.79
C HIS A 815 -4.92 50.70 35.94
N SER A 816 -4.26 51.09 34.84
CA SER A 816 -4.69 52.22 34.00
C SER A 816 -5.56 51.82 32.82
N LEU A 817 -5.38 50.61 32.25
CA LEU A 817 -6.14 50.17 31.06
C LEU A 817 -7.52 49.61 31.40
N THR A 818 -7.68 49.03 32.59
CA THR A 818 -8.93 48.41 33.05
C THR A 818 -10.03 49.45 33.25
N HIS A 819 -9.67 50.70 33.59
CA HIS A 819 -10.64 51.75 33.83
C HIS A 819 -11.06 52.51 32.54
N SER A 820 -10.19 52.57 31.52
CA SER A 820 -10.48 53.26 30.25
C SER A 820 -11.25 52.39 29.25
N LEU A 821 -11.01 51.07 29.24
CA LEU A 821 -11.67 50.16 28.30
C LEU A 821 -13.10 49.80 28.72
N THR A 822 -13.36 49.72 30.03
CA THR A 822 -14.71 49.41 30.55
C THR A 822 -15.70 50.56 30.33
N HIS A 823 -15.18 51.80 30.29
CA HIS A 823 -15.99 53.00 30.14
C HIS A 823 -16.24 53.42 28.66
N SER A 824 -15.39 52.96 27.73
CA SER A 824 -15.55 53.24 26.29
C SER A 824 -16.46 52.22 25.58
N LEU A 825 -16.53 50.98 26.07
CA LEU A 825 -17.37 49.91 25.49
C LEU A 825 -18.81 49.87 26.02
N THR A 826 -19.13 50.62 27.08
CA THR A 826 -20.50 50.67 27.65
C THR A 826 -21.38 51.74 26.98
N HIS A 827 -20.80 52.70 26.25
CA HIS A 827 -21.54 53.72 25.53
C HIS A 827 -20.92 54.05 24.16
N SER A 828 -21.23 53.28 23.10
CA SER A 828 -21.40 53.81 21.72
C SER A 828 -21.69 52.72 20.66
N SER A 829 -22.87 52.85 20.05
CA SER A 829 -23.24 52.72 18.61
C SER A 829 -22.81 51.54 17.70
N LEU A 830 -21.98 50.57 18.11
CA LEU A 830 -21.57 49.49 17.18
C LEU A 830 -22.53 48.29 17.16
N THR A 831 -23.11 47.93 18.30
CA THR A 831 -24.00 46.76 18.40
C THR A 831 -25.33 47.00 17.70
N HIS A 832 -25.91 48.21 17.83
CA HIS A 832 -27.23 48.49 17.25
C HIS A 832 -27.19 48.68 15.72
N SER A 833 -26.09 49.22 15.16
CA SER A 833 -25.94 49.47 13.72
C SER A 833 -25.69 48.19 12.91
N LEU A 834 -24.98 47.21 13.48
CA LEU A 834 -24.70 45.94 12.82
C LEU A 834 -25.91 45.01 12.79
N THR A 835 -26.69 44.94 13.86
CA THR A 835 -27.89 44.07 13.90
C THR A 835 -28.96 44.59 12.95
N HIS A 836 -29.13 45.91 12.83
CA HIS A 836 -30.18 46.48 11.99
C HIS A 836 -29.85 46.41 10.48
N SER A 837 -28.57 46.56 10.08
CA SER A 837 -28.16 46.53 8.66
C SER A 837 -28.11 45.12 8.08
N LEU A 838 -27.67 44.13 8.85
CA LEU A 838 -27.55 42.74 8.37
C LEU A 838 -28.92 42.05 8.28
N THR A 839 -29.80 42.30 9.26
CA THR A 839 -31.14 41.69 9.27
C THR A 839 -32.01 42.29 8.16
N HIS A 840 -31.90 43.59 7.89
CA HIS A 840 -32.72 44.24 6.86
C HIS A 840 -32.24 43.92 5.42
N SER A 841 -30.93 43.79 5.17
CA SER A 841 -30.40 43.45 3.85
C SER A 841 -30.60 41.98 3.46
N LEU A 842 -30.52 41.05 4.41
CA LEU A 842 -30.71 39.62 4.15
C LEU A 842 -32.20 39.27 3.96
N THR A 843 -33.09 39.91 4.73
CA THR A 843 -34.53 39.67 4.61
C THR A 843 -35.10 40.27 3.32
N HIS A 844 -34.57 41.41 2.87
CA HIS A 844 -35.02 42.08 1.63
C HIS A 844 -34.43 41.46 0.34
N SER A 845 -33.27 40.80 0.41
CA SER A 845 -32.67 40.07 -0.73
C SER A 845 -33.29 38.68 -0.95
N LEU A 846 -33.76 38.04 0.12
CA LEU A 846 -34.41 36.72 0.07
C LEU A 846 -35.92 36.77 -0.20
N THR A 847 -36.58 37.93 -0.01
CA THR A 847 -38.00 38.11 -0.33
C THR A 847 -38.25 38.62 -1.75
N HIS A 848 -37.24 39.18 -2.43
CA HIS A 848 -37.41 39.78 -3.77
C HIS A 848 -36.52 39.22 -4.88
N SER A 849 -35.81 38.10 -4.68
CA SER A 849 -35.03 37.49 -5.77
C SER A 849 -35.79 36.37 -6.49
N SER A 850 -35.91 36.56 -7.82
CA SER A 850 -36.52 35.73 -8.87
C SER A 850 -35.91 34.33 -9.06
N LEU A 851 -35.40 33.73 -7.98
CA LEU A 851 -34.62 32.49 -8.00
C LEU A 851 -35.51 31.25 -7.88
N THR A 852 -36.63 31.34 -7.18
CA THR A 852 -37.63 30.26 -7.11
C THR A 852 -38.39 30.10 -8.44
N HIS A 853 -38.73 31.18 -9.13
CA HIS A 853 -39.42 31.07 -10.42
C HIS A 853 -38.50 30.58 -11.55
N SER A 854 -37.22 30.99 -11.57
CA SER A 854 -36.24 30.57 -12.59
C SER A 854 -35.75 29.13 -12.40
N LEU A 855 -35.59 28.64 -11.17
CA LEU A 855 -35.26 27.22 -10.93
C LEU A 855 -36.43 26.30 -11.27
N THR A 856 -37.65 26.67 -10.92
CA THR A 856 -38.82 25.83 -11.21
C THR A 856 -39.08 25.78 -12.71
N HIS A 857 -38.91 26.89 -13.44
CA HIS A 857 -39.11 26.92 -14.89
C HIS A 857 -37.98 26.22 -15.67
N SER A 858 -36.72 26.27 -15.20
CA SER A 858 -35.59 25.60 -15.86
C SER A 858 -35.52 24.10 -15.60
N LEU A 859 -35.88 23.63 -14.39
CA LEU A 859 -35.98 22.19 -14.11
C LEU A 859 -37.17 21.55 -14.82
N THR A 860 -38.33 22.23 -14.86
CA THR A 860 -39.50 21.67 -15.55
C THR A 860 -39.28 21.62 -17.06
N HIS A 861 -38.66 22.65 -17.67
CA HIS A 861 -38.38 22.66 -19.11
C HIS A 861 -37.28 21.67 -19.53
N SER A 862 -36.27 21.43 -18.69
CA SER A 862 -35.18 20.47 -18.99
C SER A 862 -35.60 19.00 -18.81
N LEU A 863 -36.40 18.69 -17.79
CA LEU A 863 -36.94 17.33 -17.58
C LEU A 863 -37.99 16.96 -18.63
N THR A 864 -38.85 17.91 -19.03
CA THR A 864 -39.86 17.64 -20.06
C THR A 864 -39.18 17.42 -21.42
N HIS A 865 -38.22 18.27 -21.82
CA HIS A 865 -37.52 18.13 -23.11
C HIS A 865 -36.60 16.89 -23.19
N SER A 866 -36.05 16.44 -22.06
CA SER A 866 -35.27 15.20 -21.97
C SER A 866 -36.15 13.95 -22.17
N LEU A 867 -37.34 13.93 -21.54
CA LEU A 867 -38.27 12.81 -21.64
C LEU A 867 -38.99 12.73 -22.99
N THR A 868 -39.30 13.87 -23.65
CA THR A 868 -39.90 13.86 -25.01
C THR A 868 -38.90 13.41 -26.08
N MET A 869 -37.60 13.76 -25.96
CA MET A 869 -36.57 13.31 -26.89
C MET A 869 -36.25 11.81 -26.75
N GLN A 870 -36.38 11.25 -25.55
CA GLN A 870 -36.19 9.81 -25.32
C GLN A 870 -37.39 8.97 -25.79
N LEU A 871 -38.61 9.52 -25.79
CA LEU A 871 -39.80 8.87 -26.34
C LEU A 871 -39.87 8.93 -27.89
N VAL A 872 -39.36 10.00 -28.51
CA VAL A 872 -39.29 10.16 -29.98
C VAL A 872 -38.16 9.30 -30.58
N TYR A 873 -37.08 9.04 -29.85
CA TYR A 873 -36.00 8.15 -30.32
C TYR A 873 -36.38 6.66 -30.23
N MET A 874 -37.27 6.28 -29.30
CA MET A 874 -37.77 4.90 -29.16
C MET A 874 -38.90 4.53 -30.13
N THR A 875 -39.47 5.48 -30.87
CA THR A 875 -40.53 5.25 -31.87
C THR A 875 -40.05 5.32 -33.32
N LYS A 876 -38.75 5.54 -33.57
CA LYS A 876 -38.17 5.64 -34.93
C LYS A 876 -37.16 4.55 -35.32
N SER A 877 -36.99 3.51 -34.51
CA SER A 877 -36.16 2.32 -34.85
C SER A 877 -36.97 1.10 -35.34
N HIS A 878 -38.25 1.28 -35.64
CA HIS A 878 -39.05 0.34 -36.42
C HIS A 878 -39.63 1.04 -37.65
N THR A 879 -38.79 1.29 -38.66
CA THR A 879 -39.10 1.32 -40.10
C THR A 879 -37.90 1.87 -40.87
N GLN A 880 -36.98 0.98 -41.25
CA GLN A 880 -36.31 0.83 -42.56
C GLN A 880 -35.07 -0.05 -42.40
#